data_AF-A0A966PZ35-F1
#
_entry.id   AF-A0A966PZ35-F1
#
_cell.length_a   1.000
_cell.length_b   1.000
_cell.length_c   1.000
_cell.angle_alpha   90.00
_cell.angle_beta   90.00
_cell.angle_gamma   90.00
#
_symmetry.space_group_name_H-M   'P 1'
#
loop_
_entity.id
_entity.type
_entity.pdbx_description
1 polymer ?
#
loop_
_entity_poly.entity_id
_entity_poly.type
_entity_poly.pdbx_seq_one_letter_code
_entity_poly.pdbx_strand_id
1 'polypeptide(L)'
;RINKTTIERFISDGVVNTIKEELKDSTKARARDTDLGEQKTDDEKLKAALDNKVEILVNGAGVEKSTLPIHFRGELDEKEQSYDVMTLLLLDYSQASNFKNKLKILPIIDAIREQIKEADVIQTATTLDLVKINKNTGLPYSKKGVDSNVIKAFEAVIAQRLFGTAFDNPDMKIAKTLTKWTSFITLSLNWMSAGANFLQGSAATFIEGASQEFYGKKNVANAWVKWHSNIGANVGDIGANKYMSKINLLAEKYDALMNWQAMKDDFVRNDRFKRMIKTDLLFSLNHVAETSTQQLMMLSAMDNIKVYGADGKYLSKDGKSTENREEAMTLDEAWQVGYLHLKSNKTITEEQYKKLSAAEQEEYSEGALSLNPLAVRSEISEKPIESDDAQHTITQRLNRINLKGFGNYSASNKSIVKRTMIGALVGHMRGFLIQGFRERYKGINKLYMKDSEAKLKFRTIRREELRFEDLNYNMQTNQFEEGSYVSTLRFLSRFTSALKSSKLNLTKSKQEAWEELSDHEKANIRRTLTEAGLIILLLTTSVILSNMAEDDDDEALLYAAFFTRRLYSELYTYASVSEGTRTLRSPAVSLSIVEGTIDALRQTLGPQILDEYESGENKAYIKWTKVTPFKVLTRDIEASLQFLEK
;
A
#
# COMPACT_ATOMS: atom_id res chain seq x y z
N ARG A 1 -9.86 -9.58 -33.80
CA ARG A 1 -10.68 -8.42 -33.33
C ARG A 1 -9.80 -7.61 -32.41
N ILE A 2 -9.65 -6.30 -32.63
CA ILE A 2 -8.93 -5.42 -31.70
C ILE A 2 -9.76 -5.38 -30.41
N ASN A 3 -9.18 -5.81 -29.30
CA ASN A 3 -9.85 -5.72 -28.01
C ASN A 3 -9.97 -4.23 -27.64
N LYS A 4 -11.17 -3.67 -27.82
CA LYS A 4 -11.46 -2.32 -27.35
C LYS A 4 -11.24 -2.25 -25.85
N THR A 5 -10.53 -1.22 -25.37
CA THR A 5 -10.42 -0.93 -23.94
C THR A 5 -11.80 -0.61 -23.36
N THR A 6 -11.95 -0.71 -22.04
CA THR A 6 -13.21 -0.39 -21.35
C THR A 6 -13.71 1.02 -21.70
N ILE A 7 -12.79 1.96 -21.90
CA ILE A 7 -13.11 3.35 -22.29
C ILE A 7 -13.52 3.46 -23.76
N GLU A 8 -12.86 2.74 -24.66
CA GLU A 8 -13.26 2.70 -26.07
C GLU A 8 -14.68 2.14 -26.22
N ARG A 9 -15.04 1.12 -25.41
CA ARG A 9 -16.42 0.64 -25.31
C ARG A 9 -17.35 1.69 -24.70
N PHE A 10 -16.94 2.42 -23.67
CA PHE A 10 -17.74 3.50 -23.11
C PHE A 10 -18.05 4.62 -24.11
N ILE A 11 -17.05 5.03 -24.89
CA ILE A 11 -17.17 6.09 -25.90
C ILE A 11 -18.00 5.60 -27.10
N SER A 12 -17.83 4.36 -27.54
CA SER A 12 -18.47 3.85 -28.76
C SER A 12 -19.83 3.19 -28.55
N ASP A 13 -20.00 2.45 -27.45
CA ASP A 13 -21.15 1.58 -27.22
C ASP A 13 -22.03 2.09 -26.05
N GLY A 14 -21.58 3.11 -25.32
CA GLY A 14 -22.29 3.76 -24.21
C GLY A 14 -22.10 3.06 -22.86
N VAL A 15 -22.28 3.83 -21.77
CA VAL A 15 -22.00 3.42 -20.38
C VAL A 15 -22.79 2.17 -19.96
N VAL A 16 -24.10 2.15 -20.21
CA VAL A 16 -24.99 1.07 -19.79
C VAL A 16 -24.69 -0.25 -20.52
N ASN A 17 -24.45 -0.20 -21.83
CA ASN A 17 -24.13 -1.40 -22.62
C ASN A 17 -22.76 -1.96 -22.28
N THR A 18 -21.76 -1.09 -22.11
CA THR A 18 -20.40 -1.51 -21.71
C THR A 18 -20.42 -2.23 -20.36
N ILE A 19 -21.20 -1.75 -19.40
CA ILE A 19 -21.34 -2.37 -18.07
C ILE A 19 -22.06 -3.72 -18.15
N LYS A 20 -23.14 -3.79 -18.93
CA LYS A 20 -23.86 -5.04 -19.17
C LYS A 20 -22.95 -6.08 -19.82
N GLU A 21 -22.11 -5.67 -20.77
CA GLU A 21 -21.12 -6.53 -21.43
C GLU A 21 -19.96 -6.91 -20.50
N GLU A 22 -19.37 -5.99 -19.74
CA GLU A 22 -18.30 -6.32 -18.78
C GLU A 22 -18.80 -7.22 -17.65
N LEU A 23 -20.03 -7.06 -17.17
CA LEU A 23 -20.62 -7.96 -16.16
C LEU A 23 -20.96 -9.33 -16.75
N LYS A 24 -21.50 -9.37 -17.97
CA LYS A 24 -21.73 -10.62 -18.72
C LYS A 24 -20.41 -11.32 -19.04
N ASP A 25 -19.34 -10.59 -19.28
CA ASP A 25 -17.99 -11.12 -19.48
C ASP A 25 -17.37 -11.56 -18.14
N SER A 26 -17.62 -10.86 -17.02
CA SER A 26 -17.09 -11.21 -15.69
C SER A 26 -17.73 -12.46 -15.07
N THR A 27 -18.92 -12.82 -15.55
CA THR A 27 -19.63 -14.06 -15.19
C THR A 27 -19.22 -15.24 -16.07
N LYS A 28 -18.52 -14.99 -17.18
CA LYS A 28 -17.85 -16.02 -17.99
C LYS A 28 -16.45 -16.25 -17.45
N ALA A 29 -16.20 -17.43 -16.88
CA ALA A 29 -14.84 -17.82 -16.53
C ALA A 29 -14.03 -18.09 -17.80
N ARG A 30 -12.92 -17.37 -18.01
CA ARG A 30 -11.93 -17.72 -19.06
C ARG A 30 -10.77 -18.49 -18.45
N ALA A 31 -10.07 -19.28 -19.27
CA ALA A 31 -8.87 -20.02 -18.87
C ALA A 31 -7.78 -19.13 -18.24
N ARG A 32 -7.73 -17.84 -18.62
CA ARG A 32 -6.81 -16.82 -18.07
C ARG A 32 -7.31 -16.10 -16.81
N ASP A 33 -8.59 -16.26 -16.45
CA ASP A 33 -9.20 -15.59 -15.30
C ASP A 33 -9.01 -16.38 -13.99
N THR A 34 -8.31 -17.51 -14.08
CA THR A 34 -7.92 -18.37 -12.97
C THR A 34 -6.39 -18.45 -12.93
N ASP A 35 -5.80 -18.22 -11.75
CA ASP A 35 -4.37 -18.50 -11.51
C ASP A 35 -4.07 -20.02 -11.59
N LEU A 36 -5.13 -20.83 -11.65
CA LEU A 36 -5.17 -22.25 -11.94
C LEU A 36 -5.52 -22.43 -13.43
N GLY A 37 -4.54 -22.29 -14.32
CA GLY A 37 -4.71 -22.56 -15.74
C GLY A 37 -5.00 -24.03 -15.99
N GLU A 38 -6.24 -24.46 -15.74
CA GLU A 38 -6.90 -25.67 -16.24
C GLU A 38 -8.38 -25.62 -15.83
N GLN A 39 -9.22 -25.03 -16.68
CA GLN A 39 -10.57 -25.55 -16.85
C GLN A 39 -10.72 -25.92 -18.31
N LYS A 40 -10.86 -27.23 -18.55
CA LYS A 40 -11.11 -27.80 -19.87
C LYS A 40 -12.29 -27.10 -20.54
N THR A 41 -12.09 -26.88 -21.82
CA THR A 41 -12.92 -26.20 -22.80
C THR A 41 -14.27 -26.89 -23.05
N ASP A 42 -15.27 -26.03 -23.21
CA ASP A 42 -16.41 -26.05 -24.13
C ASP A 42 -17.60 -27.03 -23.96
N ASP A 43 -18.77 -26.38 -23.89
CA ASP A 43 -20.02 -26.63 -24.63
C ASP A 43 -21.17 -27.55 -24.16
N GLU A 44 -21.19 -28.11 -22.94
CA GLU A 44 -22.44 -28.73 -22.41
C GLU A 44 -22.85 -28.38 -20.97
N LYS A 45 -22.08 -27.57 -20.24
CA LYS A 45 -22.26 -27.39 -18.78
C LYS A 45 -23.16 -26.23 -18.34
N LEU A 46 -24.15 -25.82 -19.15
CA LEU A 46 -25.35 -25.16 -18.58
C LEU A 46 -26.44 -26.18 -18.22
N LYS A 47 -26.35 -27.42 -18.72
CA LYS A 47 -27.22 -28.55 -18.30
C LYS A 47 -26.66 -29.36 -17.13
N ALA A 48 -25.37 -29.24 -16.82
CA ALA A 48 -24.70 -29.94 -15.72
C ALA A 48 -24.62 -29.14 -14.41
N ALA A 49 -25.30 -27.98 -14.30
CA ALA A 49 -25.46 -27.25 -13.04
C ALA A 49 -26.27 -28.02 -11.97
N LEU A 50 -26.75 -29.22 -12.32
CA LEU A 50 -27.43 -30.17 -11.41
C LEU A 50 -26.54 -31.35 -10.97
N ASP A 51 -25.31 -31.50 -11.49
CA ASP A 51 -24.35 -32.53 -11.06
C ASP A 51 -23.04 -31.87 -10.59
N ASN A 52 -23.11 -31.21 -9.42
CA ASN A 52 -21.97 -30.60 -8.75
C ASN A 52 -20.97 -31.66 -8.25
N LYS A 53 -20.02 -32.05 -9.10
CA LYS A 53 -18.74 -32.61 -8.65
C LYS A 53 -17.60 -31.78 -9.24
N VAL A 54 -17.02 -30.93 -8.40
CA VAL A 54 -15.69 -30.37 -8.61
C VAL A 54 -14.71 -31.52 -8.35
N GLU A 55 -13.97 -31.97 -9.37
CA GLU A 55 -12.90 -32.94 -9.18
C GLU A 55 -11.73 -32.23 -8.48
N ILE A 56 -11.62 -32.45 -7.17
CA ILE A 56 -10.53 -31.93 -6.35
C ILE A 56 -9.49 -33.06 -6.24
N LEU A 57 -8.25 -32.81 -6.66
CA LEU A 57 -7.15 -33.74 -6.42
C LEU A 57 -6.96 -33.84 -4.90
N VAL A 58 -7.21 -35.01 -4.32
CA VAL A 58 -6.97 -35.26 -2.90
C VAL A 58 -5.79 -36.21 -2.72
N ASN A 59 -5.03 -36.05 -1.65
CA ASN A 59 -4.07 -37.07 -1.24
C ASN A 59 -4.80 -38.29 -0.65
N GLY A 60 -4.06 -39.36 -0.32
CA GLY A 60 -4.65 -40.59 0.26
C GLY A 60 -5.41 -40.39 1.59
N ALA A 61 -5.34 -39.21 2.20
CA ALA A 61 -6.07 -38.82 3.41
C ALA A 61 -7.28 -37.90 3.14
N GLY A 62 -7.65 -37.68 1.87
CA GLY A 62 -8.79 -36.83 1.50
C GLY A 62 -8.53 -35.33 1.58
N VAL A 63 -7.28 -34.89 1.74
CA VAL A 63 -6.91 -33.46 1.78
C VAL A 63 -6.61 -32.97 0.36
N GLU A 64 -7.22 -31.85 -0.01
CA GLU A 64 -7.00 -31.16 -1.29
C GLU A 64 -5.50 -30.89 -1.53
N LYS A 65 -4.99 -31.36 -2.67
CA LYS A 65 -3.62 -31.22 -3.13
C LYS A 65 -3.49 -29.92 -3.91
N SER A 66 -3.08 -28.85 -3.23
CA SER A 66 -2.69 -27.61 -3.90
C SER A 66 -1.36 -27.81 -4.64
N THR A 67 -1.38 -27.79 -5.97
CA THR A 67 -0.16 -27.80 -6.79
C THR A 67 0.37 -26.39 -6.97
N LEU A 68 1.70 -26.25 -7.03
CA LEU A 68 2.33 -24.98 -7.38
C LEU A 68 1.96 -24.62 -8.83
N PRO A 69 1.25 -23.51 -9.10
CA PRO A 69 0.78 -23.21 -10.45
C PRO A 69 1.95 -22.81 -11.35
N ILE A 70 1.86 -23.22 -12.61
CA ILE A 70 2.64 -22.67 -13.70
C ILE A 70 1.68 -21.79 -14.51
N HIS A 71 1.69 -20.48 -14.24
CA HIS A 71 0.86 -19.55 -15.01
C HIS A 71 1.26 -19.55 -16.51
N PHE A 72 0.30 -19.22 -17.38
CA PHE A 72 0.45 -19.10 -18.86
C PHE A 72 0.42 -20.39 -19.70
N ARG A 73 0.03 -21.54 -19.13
CA ARG A 73 -0.06 -22.82 -19.86
C ARG A 73 -1.48 -23.32 -20.17
N GLY A 74 -2.47 -22.41 -20.21
CA GLY A 74 -3.82 -22.75 -20.64
C GLY A 74 -3.96 -22.80 -22.16
N GLU A 75 -4.83 -23.67 -22.68
CA GLU A 75 -5.25 -23.62 -24.08
C GLU A 75 -6.02 -22.31 -24.33
N LEU A 76 -5.57 -21.52 -25.31
CA LEU A 76 -6.21 -20.28 -25.75
C LEU A 76 -6.71 -20.46 -27.19
N ASP A 77 -7.95 -20.04 -27.45
CA ASP A 77 -8.47 -19.89 -28.82
C ASP A 77 -7.47 -19.05 -29.64
N GLU A 78 -7.21 -19.47 -30.88
CA GLU A 78 -6.31 -18.79 -31.82
C GLU A 78 -6.58 -17.27 -31.94
N LYS A 79 -7.83 -16.84 -31.72
CA LYS A 79 -8.23 -15.42 -31.76
C LYS A 79 -7.87 -14.63 -30.50
N GLU A 80 -7.58 -15.30 -29.38
CA GLU A 80 -7.20 -14.69 -28.10
C GLU A 80 -5.69 -14.74 -27.81
N GLN A 81 -4.92 -15.44 -28.65
CA GLN A 81 -3.47 -15.56 -28.48
C GLN A 81 -2.75 -14.22 -28.74
N SER A 82 -1.80 -13.90 -27.87
CA SER A 82 -0.89 -12.76 -28.09
C SER A 82 0.19 -13.16 -29.09
N TYR A 83 0.44 -12.31 -30.06
CA TYR A 83 1.53 -12.49 -31.03
C TYR A 83 2.86 -11.83 -30.57
N ASP A 84 2.89 -11.31 -29.33
CA ASP A 84 4.10 -10.72 -28.75
C ASP A 84 5.03 -11.80 -28.17
N VAL A 85 5.76 -12.47 -29.05
CA VAL A 85 6.64 -13.60 -28.71
C VAL A 85 7.69 -13.24 -27.66
N MET A 86 8.25 -12.02 -27.73
CA MET A 86 9.27 -11.58 -26.78
C MET A 86 8.69 -11.38 -25.37
N THR A 87 7.49 -10.78 -25.29
CA THR A 87 6.75 -10.64 -24.03
C THR A 87 6.48 -12.00 -23.42
N LEU A 88 6.02 -12.95 -24.23
CA LEU A 88 5.73 -14.31 -23.79
C LEU A 88 6.99 -15.01 -23.25
N LEU A 89 8.11 -14.95 -23.97
CA LEU A 89 9.37 -15.57 -23.52
C LEU A 89 9.87 -15.02 -22.19
N LEU A 90 9.80 -13.70 -21.97
CA LEU A 90 10.21 -13.10 -20.69
C LEU A 90 9.27 -13.46 -19.55
N LEU A 91 7.96 -13.49 -19.79
CA LEU A 91 6.98 -13.93 -18.80
C LEU A 91 7.16 -15.42 -18.46
N ASP A 92 7.43 -16.27 -19.44
CA ASP A 92 7.74 -17.69 -19.25
C ASP A 92 9.01 -17.89 -18.43
N TYR A 93 10.07 -17.14 -18.72
CA TYR A 93 11.31 -17.19 -17.94
C TYR A 93 11.10 -16.74 -16.49
N SER A 94 10.38 -15.62 -16.29
CA SER A 94 10.00 -15.13 -14.97
C SER A 94 9.23 -16.19 -14.20
N GLN A 95 8.27 -16.86 -14.85
CA GLN A 95 7.47 -17.92 -14.26
C GLN A 95 8.26 -19.17 -13.93
N ALA A 96 9.17 -19.60 -14.81
CA ALA A 96 10.07 -20.71 -14.53
C ALA A 96 10.96 -20.42 -13.32
N SER A 97 11.50 -19.20 -13.22
CA SER A 97 12.30 -18.75 -12.07
C SER A 97 11.47 -18.72 -10.79
N ASN A 98 10.26 -18.15 -10.84
CA ASN A 98 9.32 -18.08 -9.73
C ASN A 98 8.94 -19.49 -9.23
N PHE A 99 8.57 -20.39 -10.13
CA PHE A 99 8.26 -21.79 -9.82
C PHE A 99 9.45 -22.49 -9.14
N LYS A 100 10.65 -22.37 -9.72
CA LYS A 100 11.87 -22.97 -9.16
C LYS A 100 12.14 -22.49 -7.73
N ASN A 101 11.99 -21.20 -7.48
CA ASN A 101 12.25 -20.62 -6.15
C ASN A 101 11.16 -20.99 -5.14
N LYS A 102 9.88 -21.01 -5.55
CA LYS A 102 8.78 -21.47 -4.70
C LYS A 102 8.88 -22.95 -4.35
N LEU A 103 9.33 -23.79 -5.28
CA LEU A 103 9.54 -25.22 -5.03
C LEU A 103 10.61 -25.47 -3.96
N LYS A 104 11.68 -24.66 -3.91
CA LYS A 104 12.75 -24.77 -2.90
C LYS A 104 12.26 -24.49 -1.48
N ILE A 105 11.29 -23.58 -1.30
CA ILE A 105 10.80 -23.17 0.04
C ILE A 105 9.61 -24.00 0.51
N LEU A 106 8.92 -24.71 -0.40
CA LEU A 106 7.72 -25.49 -0.09
C LEU A 106 7.93 -26.49 1.07
N PRO A 107 9.01 -27.29 1.14
CA PRO A 107 9.22 -28.23 2.25
C PRO A 107 9.32 -27.55 3.61
N ILE A 108 9.95 -26.38 3.66
CA ILE A 108 10.10 -25.59 4.90
C ILE A 108 8.71 -25.08 5.34
N ILE A 109 7.91 -24.61 4.39
CA ILE A 109 6.54 -24.14 4.65
C ILE A 109 5.66 -25.27 5.17
N ASP A 110 5.74 -26.46 4.56
CA ASP A 110 4.96 -27.62 4.98
C ASP A 110 5.38 -28.12 6.38
N ALA A 111 6.68 -28.09 6.69
CA ALA A 111 7.17 -28.40 8.04
C ALA A 111 6.61 -27.43 9.10
N ILE A 112 6.62 -26.12 8.81
CA ILE A 112 6.01 -25.10 9.69
C ILE A 112 4.50 -25.33 9.81
N ARG A 113 3.83 -25.66 8.70
CA ARG A 113 2.39 -25.95 8.69
C ARG A 113 2.05 -27.07 9.65
N GLU A 114 2.79 -28.17 9.60
CA GLU A 114 2.56 -29.33 10.46
C GLU A 114 2.79 -29.00 11.93
N GLN A 115 3.89 -28.29 12.23
CA GLN A 115 4.18 -27.84 13.58
C GLN A 115 3.07 -26.95 14.16
N ILE A 116 2.49 -26.05 13.35
CA ILE A 116 1.36 -25.23 13.78
C ILE A 116 0.11 -26.08 14.02
N LYS A 117 -0.15 -27.11 13.20
CA LYS A 117 -1.34 -27.97 13.35
C LYS A 117 -1.29 -28.81 14.63
N GLU A 118 -0.12 -29.34 14.97
CA GLU A 118 0.10 -30.17 16.16
C GLU A 118 0.13 -29.38 17.47
N ALA A 119 0.49 -28.09 17.39
CA ALA A 119 0.60 -27.21 18.56
C ALA A 119 -0.71 -27.07 19.33
N ASP A 120 -0.62 -27.05 20.65
CA ASP A 120 -1.75 -26.75 21.52
C ASP A 120 -1.93 -25.23 21.63
N VAL A 121 -3.09 -24.74 21.18
CA VAL A 121 -3.40 -23.31 21.12
C VAL A 121 -4.45 -22.96 22.15
N ILE A 122 -4.09 -22.02 23.03
CA ILE A 122 -5.00 -21.49 24.05
C ILE A 122 -6.14 -20.72 23.39
N GLN A 123 -7.37 -21.03 23.80
CA GLN A 123 -8.56 -20.31 23.34
C GLN A 123 -8.70 -18.98 24.08
N THR A 124 -8.94 -17.91 23.33
CA THR A 124 -9.33 -16.61 23.87
C THR A 124 -10.85 -16.43 23.78
N ALA A 125 -11.44 -15.80 24.79
CA ALA A 125 -12.88 -15.62 24.95
C ALA A 125 -13.41 -14.33 24.28
N THR A 126 -12.55 -13.34 24.03
CA THR A 126 -12.95 -12.00 23.55
C THR A 126 -11.88 -11.37 22.66
N THR A 127 -12.23 -10.25 22.01
CA THR A 127 -11.33 -9.38 21.23
C THR A 127 -10.17 -8.77 22.02
N LEU A 128 -10.16 -8.93 23.35
CA LEU A 128 -9.09 -8.51 24.25
C LEU A 128 -8.13 -9.66 24.61
N ASP A 129 -8.17 -10.77 23.89
CA ASP A 129 -7.35 -11.96 24.11
C ASP A 129 -7.42 -12.54 25.53
N LEU A 130 -8.56 -12.37 26.20
CA LEU A 130 -8.76 -12.96 27.53
C LEU A 130 -8.77 -14.48 27.40
N VAL A 131 -7.84 -15.15 28.07
CA VAL A 131 -7.76 -16.61 28.09
C VAL A 131 -9.07 -17.19 28.61
N LYS A 132 -9.67 -18.09 27.83
CA LYS A 132 -10.86 -18.81 28.25
C LYS A 132 -10.43 -19.87 29.27
N ILE A 133 -10.81 -19.70 30.52
CA ILE A 133 -10.44 -20.61 31.62
C ILE A 133 -11.57 -21.61 31.85
N ASN A 134 -11.23 -22.89 32.00
CA ASN A 134 -12.16 -23.90 32.47
C ASN A 134 -12.45 -23.69 33.96
N LYS A 135 -13.69 -23.35 34.29
CA LYS A 135 -14.12 -23.07 35.67
C LYS A 135 -13.95 -24.25 36.63
N ASN A 136 -13.85 -25.48 36.12
CA ASN A 136 -13.74 -26.69 36.93
C ASN A 136 -12.28 -27.08 37.22
N THR A 137 -11.35 -26.77 36.31
CA THR A 137 -9.93 -27.16 36.42
C THR A 137 -8.99 -25.99 36.66
N GLY A 138 -9.44 -24.75 36.47
CA GLY A 138 -8.60 -23.56 36.57
C GLY A 138 -7.59 -23.39 35.43
N LEU A 139 -7.56 -24.31 34.47
CA LEU A 139 -6.63 -24.30 33.34
C LEU A 139 -7.25 -23.63 32.09
N PRO A 140 -6.43 -23.05 31.20
CA PRO A 140 -6.87 -22.56 29.91
C PRO A 140 -7.53 -23.66 29.06
N TYR A 141 -8.62 -23.32 28.37
CA TYR A 141 -9.12 -24.17 27.28
C TYR A 141 -8.08 -24.17 26.17
N SER A 142 -7.59 -25.35 25.82
CA SER A 142 -6.73 -25.57 24.66
C SER A 142 -7.54 -26.19 23.52
N LYS A 143 -7.18 -25.86 22.28
CA LYS A 143 -7.56 -26.62 21.09
C LYS A 143 -6.32 -26.93 20.28
N LYS A 144 -6.37 -27.99 19.48
CA LYS A 144 -5.32 -28.25 18.50
C LYS A 144 -5.21 -27.11 17.50
N GLY A 145 -3.99 -26.82 17.08
CA GLY A 145 -3.68 -25.73 16.20
C GLY A 145 -4.33 -25.86 14.83
N VAL A 146 -4.69 -27.08 14.42
CA VAL A 146 -5.53 -27.36 13.23
C VAL A 146 -6.86 -26.57 13.23
N ASP A 147 -7.43 -26.29 14.39
CA ASP A 147 -8.68 -25.53 14.51
C ASP A 147 -8.45 -24.04 14.82
N SER A 148 -7.18 -23.60 14.86
CA SER A 148 -6.81 -22.25 15.28
C SER A 148 -7.01 -21.18 14.19
N ASN A 149 -7.11 -19.92 14.61
CA ASN A 149 -7.06 -18.81 13.64
C ASN A 149 -5.64 -18.61 13.07
N VAL A 150 -4.62 -19.13 13.76
CA VAL A 150 -3.22 -19.05 13.33
C VAL A 150 -3.01 -19.88 12.08
N ILE A 151 -3.46 -21.14 12.07
CA ILE A 151 -3.35 -21.99 10.87
C ILE A 151 -4.17 -21.42 9.71
N LYS A 152 -5.37 -20.90 9.96
CA LYS A 152 -6.20 -20.24 8.93
C LYS A 152 -5.50 -19.03 8.32
N ALA A 153 -4.88 -18.19 9.14
CA ALA A 153 -4.11 -17.05 8.66
C ALA A 153 -2.85 -17.48 7.89
N PHE A 154 -2.16 -18.51 8.37
CA PHE A 154 -0.97 -19.07 7.72
C PHE A 154 -1.30 -19.68 6.36
N GLU A 155 -2.32 -20.53 6.30
CA GLU A 155 -2.84 -21.12 5.05
C GLU A 155 -3.32 -20.04 4.09
N ALA A 156 -3.99 -18.99 4.58
CA ALA A 156 -4.39 -17.86 3.76
C ALA A 156 -3.18 -17.13 3.12
N VAL A 157 -2.05 -17.02 3.83
CA VAL A 157 -0.81 -16.43 3.29
C VAL A 157 -0.16 -17.35 2.27
N ILE A 158 -0.09 -18.66 2.55
CA ILE A 158 0.49 -19.65 1.62
C ILE A 158 -0.32 -19.73 0.34
N ALA A 159 -1.65 -19.85 0.46
CA ALA A 159 -2.60 -19.84 -0.64
C ALA A 159 -2.31 -18.69 -1.60
N GLN A 160 -2.17 -17.47 -1.08
CA GLN A 160 -1.89 -16.29 -1.90
C GLN A 160 -0.46 -16.24 -2.44
N ARG A 161 0.56 -16.44 -1.60
CA ARG A 161 1.96 -16.17 -1.97
C ARG A 161 2.60 -17.32 -2.73
N LEU A 162 2.32 -18.54 -2.30
CA LEU A 162 2.89 -19.74 -2.89
C LEU A 162 2.03 -20.20 -4.07
N PHE A 163 0.73 -20.39 -3.83
CA PHE A 163 -0.18 -20.99 -4.81
C PHE A 163 -0.93 -19.98 -5.67
N GLY A 164 -0.79 -18.67 -5.42
CA GLY A 164 -1.47 -17.64 -6.21
C GLY A 164 -3.00 -17.70 -6.12
N THR A 165 -3.58 -18.50 -5.24
CA THR A 165 -5.04 -18.66 -5.19
C THR A 165 -5.66 -17.40 -4.57
N ALA A 166 -6.16 -16.48 -5.41
CA ALA A 166 -7.33 -15.73 -5.02
C ALA A 166 -8.46 -16.76 -4.88
N PHE A 167 -9.08 -16.87 -3.71
CA PHE A 167 -10.29 -17.70 -3.57
C PHE A 167 -11.25 -17.28 -4.69
N ASP A 168 -11.44 -18.15 -5.70
CA ASP A 168 -12.23 -17.85 -6.88
C ASP A 168 -13.71 -17.98 -6.49
N ASN A 169 -14.19 -16.97 -5.77
CA ASN A 169 -15.60 -16.80 -5.48
C ASN A 169 -16.17 -15.84 -6.55
N PRO A 170 -17.29 -16.18 -7.22
CA PRO A 170 -18.06 -15.23 -8.04
C PRO A 170 -18.23 -13.83 -7.40
N ASP A 171 -18.41 -13.76 -6.08
CA ASP A 171 -18.49 -12.50 -5.33
C ASP A 171 -17.22 -11.64 -5.46
N MET A 172 -16.04 -12.27 -5.59
CA MET A 172 -14.75 -11.60 -5.75
C MET A 172 -14.57 -11.04 -7.16
N LYS A 173 -15.10 -11.72 -8.19
CA LYS A 173 -15.12 -11.20 -9.57
C LYS A 173 -16.01 -9.97 -9.66
N ILE A 174 -17.21 -10.02 -9.07
CA ILE A 174 -18.12 -8.88 -8.95
C ILE A 174 -17.47 -7.74 -8.15
N ALA A 175 -16.82 -8.04 -7.03
CA ALA A 175 -16.10 -7.04 -6.23
C ALA A 175 -14.97 -6.36 -7.01
N LYS A 176 -14.22 -7.09 -7.85
CA LYS A 176 -13.17 -6.51 -8.71
C LYS A 176 -13.77 -5.59 -9.77
N THR A 177 -14.84 -5.99 -10.44
CA THR A 177 -15.55 -5.17 -11.43
C THR A 177 -16.11 -3.89 -10.79
N LEU A 178 -16.76 -4.02 -9.63
CA LEU A 178 -17.27 -2.88 -8.88
C LEU A 178 -16.15 -1.96 -8.38
N THR A 179 -15.02 -2.54 -7.94
CA THR A 179 -13.85 -1.76 -7.55
C THR A 179 -13.34 -0.97 -8.75
N LYS A 180 -13.10 -1.61 -9.89
CA LYS A 180 -12.65 -0.95 -11.12
C LYS A 180 -13.58 0.19 -11.56
N TRP A 181 -14.89 -0.03 -11.47
CA TRP A 181 -15.89 0.99 -11.78
C TRP A 181 -15.88 2.16 -10.79
N THR A 182 -15.83 1.87 -9.49
CA THR A 182 -15.76 2.93 -8.47
C THR A 182 -14.45 3.71 -8.58
N SER A 183 -13.33 3.05 -8.87
CA SER A 183 -12.05 3.70 -9.24
C SER A 183 -12.26 4.66 -10.40
N PHE A 184 -12.89 4.18 -11.48
CA PHE A 184 -13.11 4.97 -12.69
C PHE A 184 -13.89 6.25 -12.39
N ILE A 185 -14.96 6.19 -11.63
CA ILE A 185 -15.74 7.41 -11.34
C ILE A 185 -15.04 8.31 -10.33
N THR A 186 -14.38 7.73 -9.32
CA THR A 186 -13.84 8.52 -8.20
C THR A 186 -12.48 9.13 -8.50
N LEU A 187 -11.68 8.52 -9.39
CA LEU A 187 -10.30 8.91 -9.65
C LEU A 187 -10.09 9.52 -11.03
N SER A 188 -10.99 9.29 -12.00
CA SER A 188 -10.86 9.89 -13.33
C SER A 188 -11.01 11.40 -13.28
N LEU A 189 -9.96 12.11 -13.70
CA LEU A 189 -9.83 13.57 -13.78
C LEU A 189 -10.14 14.30 -12.46
N ASN A 190 -10.20 13.57 -11.34
CA ASN A 190 -10.58 14.12 -10.05
C ASN A 190 -9.35 14.75 -9.37
N TRP A 191 -9.10 16.01 -9.71
CA TRP A 191 -8.00 16.80 -9.15
C TRP A 191 -8.14 17.03 -7.64
N MET A 192 -9.37 17.11 -7.10
CA MET A 192 -9.60 17.22 -5.65
C MET A 192 -9.17 15.95 -4.92
N SER A 193 -9.45 14.77 -5.48
CA SER A 193 -8.96 13.50 -4.92
C SER A 193 -7.43 13.45 -4.97
N ALA A 194 -6.84 13.82 -6.11
CA ALA A 194 -5.39 13.84 -6.28
C ALA A 194 -4.73 14.81 -5.27
N GLY A 195 -5.24 16.03 -5.13
CA GLY A 195 -4.75 17.03 -4.18
C GLY A 195 -4.87 16.55 -2.73
N ALA A 196 -6.01 15.94 -2.36
CA ALA A 196 -6.18 15.39 -1.02
C ALA A 196 -5.23 14.23 -0.72
N ASN A 197 -5.05 13.30 -1.68
CA ASN A 197 -4.11 12.19 -1.53
C ASN A 197 -2.67 12.70 -1.41
N PHE A 198 -2.31 13.73 -2.19
CA PHE A 198 -1.01 14.38 -2.11
C PHE A 198 -0.78 15.03 -0.73
N LEU A 199 -1.76 15.74 -0.20
CA LEU A 199 -1.69 16.35 1.13
C LEU A 199 -1.61 15.29 2.24
N GLN A 200 -2.39 14.23 2.15
CA GLN A 200 -2.35 13.11 3.10
C GLN A 200 -0.98 12.41 3.10
N GLY A 201 -0.43 12.14 1.92
CA GLY A 201 0.91 11.58 1.78
C GLY A 201 2.03 12.50 2.26
N SER A 202 1.90 13.80 2.00
CA SER A 202 2.83 14.82 2.49
C SER A 202 2.78 14.94 4.02
N ALA A 203 1.58 14.92 4.61
CA ALA A 203 1.40 14.90 6.05
C ALA A 203 1.98 13.64 6.70
N ALA A 204 1.79 12.47 6.08
CA ALA A 204 2.42 11.23 6.54
C ALA A 204 3.95 11.33 6.50
N THR A 205 4.52 11.88 5.43
CA THR A 205 5.97 12.12 5.29
C THR A 205 6.49 13.07 6.36
N PHE A 206 5.76 14.16 6.63
CA PHE A 206 6.10 15.14 7.66
C PHE A 206 6.03 14.56 9.08
N ILE A 207 4.95 13.84 9.41
CA ILE A 207 4.76 13.18 10.71
C ILE A 207 5.92 12.21 10.96
N GLU A 208 6.31 11.44 9.95
CA GLU A 208 7.42 10.51 10.04
C GLU A 208 8.76 11.24 10.22
N GLY A 209 9.00 12.34 9.49
CA GLY A 209 10.19 13.17 9.66
C GLY A 209 10.26 13.87 11.03
N ALA A 210 9.10 14.17 11.63
CA ALA A 210 9.02 14.69 12.99
C ALA A 210 9.26 13.61 14.06
N SER A 211 8.95 12.35 13.75
CA SER A 211 9.20 11.20 14.64
C SER A 211 10.69 10.89 14.78
N GLN A 212 11.47 11.13 13.72
CA GLN A 212 12.91 10.85 13.63
C GLN A 212 13.28 9.36 13.74
N GLU A 213 12.40 8.44 13.35
CA GLU A 213 12.73 6.99 13.31
C GLU A 213 13.63 6.64 12.12
N PHE A 214 13.26 7.14 10.92
CA PHE A 214 13.96 6.80 9.68
C PHE A 214 14.68 7.99 9.05
N TYR A 215 14.16 9.19 9.28
CA TYR A 215 14.69 10.45 8.78
C TYR A 215 14.11 11.60 9.61
N GLY A 216 14.76 12.76 9.55
CA GLY A 216 14.35 13.97 10.29
C GLY A 216 13.61 14.99 9.43
N LYS A 217 13.11 16.05 10.08
CA LYS A 217 12.44 17.20 9.43
C LYS A 217 13.32 17.88 8.37
N LYS A 218 14.63 17.97 8.62
CA LYS A 218 15.60 18.55 7.67
C LYS A 218 15.66 17.73 6.37
N ASN A 219 15.65 16.40 6.48
CA ASN A 219 15.67 15.52 5.32
C ASN A 219 14.37 15.65 4.50
N VAL A 220 13.23 15.83 5.16
CA VAL A 220 11.95 16.12 4.48
C VAL A 220 12.05 17.44 3.69
N ALA A 221 12.60 18.49 4.28
CA ALA A 221 12.80 19.76 3.59
C ALA A 221 13.75 19.62 2.38
N ASN A 222 14.87 18.91 2.54
CA ASN A 222 15.80 18.62 1.44
C ASN A 222 15.13 17.82 0.31
N ALA A 223 14.38 16.78 0.67
CA ALA A 223 13.63 15.95 -0.27
C ALA A 223 12.59 16.76 -1.05
N TRP A 224 11.91 17.70 -0.39
CA TRP A 224 10.98 18.63 -1.04
C TRP A 224 11.68 19.49 -2.10
N VAL A 225 12.84 20.07 -1.75
CA VAL A 225 13.63 20.88 -2.70
C VAL A 225 14.10 20.03 -3.88
N LYS A 226 14.65 18.83 -3.61
CA LYS A 226 15.09 17.87 -4.63
C LYS A 226 13.94 17.45 -5.55
N TRP A 227 12.77 17.14 -4.99
CA TRP A 227 11.61 16.71 -5.76
C TRP A 227 11.04 17.86 -6.60
N HIS A 228 10.85 19.04 -6.01
CA HIS A 228 10.26 20.20 -6.71
C HIS A 228 11.13 20.69 -7.86
N SER A 229 12.45 20.74 -7.67
CA SER A 229 13.41 21.08 -8.74
C SER A 229 13.42 20.10 -9.92
N ASN A 230 12.91 18.88 -9.73
CA ASN A 230 12.89 17.82 -10.73
C ASN A 230 11.46 17.47 -11.21
N ILE A 231 10.43 18.20 -10.77
CA ILE A 231 9.03 17.84 -11.04
C ILE A 231 8.73 17.76 -12.54
N GLY A 232 9.29 18.68 -13.34
CA GLY A 232 9.13 18.67 -14.79
C GLY A 232 9.68 17.41 -15.45
N ALA A 233 10.87 16.95 -15.03
CA ALA A 233 11.48 15.71 -15.51
C ALA A 233 10.69 14.47 -15.03
N ASN A 234 10.28 14.46 -13.76
CA ASN A 234 9.54 13.34 -13.17
C ASN A 234 8.16 13.15 -13.85
N VAL A 235 7.46 14.25 -14.14
CA VAL A 235 6.18 14.24 -14.88
C VAL A 235 6.42 13.95 -16.37
N GLY A 236 7.55 14.42 -16.92
CA GLY A 236 7.96 14.16 -18.30
C GLY A 236 8.11 12.67 -18.62
N ASP A 237 8.53 11.87 -17.64
CA ASP A 237 8.66 10.40 -17.72
C ASP A 237 7.33 9.65 -17.74
N ILE A 238 6.19 10.31 -17.50
CA ILE A 238 4.89 9.65 -17.52
C ILE A 238 4.57 9.16 -18.94
N GLY A 239 4.35 7.85 -19.05
CA GLY A 239 4.14 7.14 -20.32
C GLY A 239 5.41 6.94 -21.15
N ALA A 240 6.59 7.35 -20.65
CA ALA A 240 7.86 7.14 -21.35
C ALA A 240 8.22 5.65 -21.44
N ASN A 241 9.00 5.28 -22.47
CA ASN A 241 9.54 3.93 -22.66
C ASN A 241 10.52 3.55 -21.53
N LYS A 242 11.28 4.55 -21.10
CA LYS A 242 12.39 4.46 -20.19
C LYS A 242 12.38 5.72 -19.36
N TYR A 243 12.60 5.59 -18.05
CA TYR A 243 12.72 6.75 -17.17
C TYR A 243 14.05 7.45 -17.41
N MET A 244 14.01 8.78 -17.47
CA MET A 244 15.20 9.61 -17.61
C MET A 244 15.45 10.42 -16.35
N SER A 245 14.43 10.68 -15.54
CA SER A 245 14.61 11.38 -14.27
C SER A 245 15.28 10.49 -13.23
N LYS A 246 16.23 11.07 -12.51
CA LYS A 246 16.92 10.40 -11.40
C LYS A 246 15.94 9.83 -10.37
N ILE A 247 14.88 10.57 -10.05
CA ILE A 247 13.92 10.20 -9.00
C ILE A 247 13.09 8.99 -9.44
N ASN A 248 12.60 8.94 -10.68
CA ASN A 248 11.85 7.77 -11.17
C ASN A 248 12.77 6.55 -11.33
N LEU A 249 14.01 6.75 -11.77
CA LEU A 249 15.00 5.67 -11.85
C LEU A 249 15.34 5.11 -10.45
N LEU A 250 15.46 5.96 -9.43
CA LEU A 250 15.67 5.53 -8.05
C LEU A 250 14.44 4.79 -7.51
N ALA A 251 13.24 5.30 -7.78
CA ALA A 251 12.00 4.66 -7.39
C ALA A 251 11.83 3.27 -8.04
N GLU A 252 12.24 3.13 -9.30
CA GLU A 252 12.27 1.84 -10.00
C GLU A 252 13.33 0.90 -9.42
N LYS A 253 14.57 1.37 -9.25
CA LYS A 253 15.68 0.56 -8.74
C LYS A 253 15.38 -0.05 -7.37
N TYR A 254 14.77 0.74 -6.48
CA TYR A 254 14.48 0.30 -5.12
C TYR A 254 13.04 -0.19 -4.91
N ASP A 255 12.24 -0.35 -5.97
CA ASP A 255 10.80 -0.67 -5.89
C ASP A 255 10.07 0.22 -4.88
N ALA A 256 10.40 1.50 -4.84
CA ALA A 256 9.92 2.42 -3.82
C ALA A 256 8.40 2.59 -3.84
N LEU A 257 7.73 2.27 -4.96
CA LEU A 257 6.27 2.31 -5.11
C LEU A 257 5.58 0.99 -4.69
N MET A 258 6.35 -0.04 -4.33
CA MET A 258 5.86 -1.38 -3.94
C MET A 258 4.93 -2.03 -4.97
N ASN A 259 5.19 -1.79 -6.25
CA ASN A 259 4.32 -2.19 -7.35
C ASN A 259 5.03 -3.05 -8.40
N TRP A 260 6.14 -3.69 -8.02
CA TRP A 260 6.93 -4.55 -8.89
C TRP A 260 6.07 -5.54 -9.70
N GLN A 261 6.36 -5.59 -11.00
CA GLN A 261 5.83 -6.54 -11.95
C GLN A 261 6.99 -7.06 -12.80
N ALA A 262 6.93 -8.34 -13.18
CA ALA A 262 7.96 -8.96 -14.01
C ALA A 262 8.14 -8.25 -15.36
N MET A 263 7.04 -7.71 -15.90
CA MET A 263 7.07 -6.75 -16.99
C MET A 263 6.10 -5.61 -16.70
N LYS A 264 6.58 -4.37 -16.84
CA LYS A 264 5.75 -3.17 -16.69
C LYS A 264 4.83 -2.98 -17.90
N ASP A 265 5.31 -3.24 -19.11
CA ASP A 265 4.60 -3.06 -20.38
C ASP A 265 4.93 -4.16 -21.39
N ASP A 266 4.00 -4.44 -22.31
CA ASP A 266 4.18 -5.38 -23.42
C ASP A 266 5.04 -4.72 -24.53
N PHE A 267 5.93 -5.46 -25.19
CA PHE A 267 6.80 -4.93 -26.26
C PHE A 267 6.03 -4.35 -27.45
N VAL A 268 4.81 -4.83 -27.72
CA VAL A 268 3.92 -4.26 -28.75
C VAL A 268 3.58 -2.78 -28.46
N ARG A 269 3.62 -2.35 -27.20
CA ARG A 269 3.41 -0.96 -26.79
C ARG A 269 4.75 -0.24 -26.74
N ASN A 270 5.28 0.05 -27.92
CA ASN A 270 6.61 0.62 -28.11
C ASN A 270 6.67 2.17 -28.10
N ASP A 271 5.53 2.86 -28.09
CA ASP A 271 5.46 4.32 -28.12
C ASP A 271 4.69 4.90 -26.94
N ARG A 272 4.95 6.19 -26.67
CA ARG A 272 4.40 6.92 -25.53
C ARG A 272 2.88 7.02 -25.58
N PHE A 273 2.30 7.14 -26.77
CA PHE A 273 0.86 7.26 -26.94
C PHE A 273 0.14 5.96 -26.57
N LYS A 274 0.59 4.81 -27.09
CA LYS A 274 0.11 3.48 -26.70
C LYS A 274 0.32 3.22 -25.20
N ARG A 275 1.46 3.68 -24.66
CA ARG A 275 1.78 3.84 -23.23
C ARG A 275 0.65 4.51 -22.43
N MET A 276 0.36 5.74 -22.81
CA MET A 276 -0.60 6.61 -22.13
C MET A 276 -2.06 6.16 -22.29
N ILE A 277 -2.39 5.39 -23.33
CA ILE A 277 -3.70 4.74 -23.41
C ILE A 277 -3.84 3.64 -22.35
N LYS A 278 -2.75 2.93 -22.00
CA LYS A 278 -2.75 1.92 -20.93
C LYS A 278 -2.73 2.58 -19.55
N THR A 279 -1.86 3.55 -19.34
CA THR A 279 -1.85 4.37 -18.12
C THR A 279 -2.99 5.37 -18.26
N ASP A 280 -4.23 4.88 -18.11
CA ASP A 280 -5.48 5.61 -18.36
C ASP A 280 -5.30 7.10 -18.07
N LEU A 281 -5.19 7.95 -19.11
CA LEU A 281 -4.88 9.38 -18.98
C LEU A 281 -5.74 10.08 -17.91
N LEU A 282 -6.97 9.62 -17.77
CA LEU A 282 -7.94 10.09 -16.79
C LEU A 282 -7.46 9.90 -15.34
N PHE A 283 -6.69 8.86 -15.03
CA PHE A 283 -6.19 8.58 -13.68
C PHE A 283 -4.79 9.15 -13.42
N SER A 284 -4.17 9.76 -14.44
CA SER A 284 -2.80 10.30 -14.34
C SER A 284 -2.61 11.26 -13.16
N LEU A 285 -3.59 12.09 -12.83
CA LEU A 285 -3.52 13.01 -11.67
C LEU A 285 -3.37 12.28 -10.34
N ASN A 286 -4.17 11.22 -10.12
CA ASN A 286 -4.09 10.43 -8.89
C ASN A 286 -2.79 9.62 -8.84
N HIS A 287 -2.36 9.07 -9.98
CA HIS A 287 -1.05 8.41 -10.07
C HIS A 287 0.09 9.37 -9.77
N VAL A 288 0.08 10.58 -10.32
CA VAL A 288 1.09 11.63 -10.02
C VAL A 288 1.11 11.94 -8.54
N ALA A 289 -0.05 12.16 -7.91
CA ALA A 289 -0.12 12.46 -6.49
C ALA A 289 0.46 11.32 -5.63
N GLU A 290 0.12 10.07 -5.95
CA GLU A 290 0.61 8.89 -5.25
C GLU A 290 2.11 8.70 -5.44
N THR A 291 2.61 8.72 -6.69
CA THR A 291 4.04 8.54 -6.97
C THR A 291 4.86 9.66 -6.34
N SER A 292 4.38 10.91 -6.38
CA SER A 292 5.09 12.06 -5.82
C SER A 292 5.30 11.96 -4.33
N THR A 293 4.27 11.53 -3.59
CA THR A 293 4.36 11.41 -2.13
C THR A 293 5.22 10.21 -1.70
N GLN A 294 5.15 9.10 -2.42
CA GLN A 294 6.04 7.95 -2.20
C GLN A 294 7.51 8.28 -2.53
N GLN A 295 7.75 9.04 -3.61
CA GLN A 295 9.08 9.56 -3.97
C GLN A 295 9.63 10.52 -2.91
N LEU A 296 8.79 11.42 -2.38
CA LEU A 296 9.20 12.34 -1.33
C LEU A 296 9.65 11.57 -0.07
N MET A 297 8.92 10.52 0.31
CA MET A 297 9.27 9.67 1.44
C MET A 297 10.55 8.86 1.18
N MET A 298 10.71 8.31 -0.03
CA MET A 298 11.94 7.64 -0.47
C MET A 298 13.14 8.59 -0.38
N LEU A 299 13.03 9.78 -0.97
CA LEU A 299 14.09 10.79 -0.95
C LEU A 299 14.42 11.23 0.48
N SER A 300 13.42 11.41 1.34
CA SER A 300 13.63 11.77 2.75
C SER A 300 14.45 10.69 3.48
N ALA A 301 14.16 9.41 3.24
CA ALA A 301 14.91 8.31 3.81
C ALA A 301 16.33 8.20 3.23
N MET A 302 16.48 8.31 1.91
CA MET A 302 17.78 8.25 1.24
C MET A 302 18.68 9.44 1.59
N ASP A 303 18.12 10.63 1.80
CA ASP A 303 18.83 11.83 2.25
C ASP A 303 19.37 11.68 3.69
N ASN A 304 18.73 10.84 4.50
CA ASN A 304 19.24 10.52 5.83
C ASN A 304 20.34 9.45 5.81
N ILE A 305 20.32 8.51 4.86
CA ILE A 305 21.31 7.42 4.78
C ILE A 305 22.62 7.98 4.20
N LYS A 306 23.73 7.82 4.92
CA LYS A 306 25.06 8.25 4.45
C LYS A 306 25.85 7.11 3.80
N VAL A 307 26.85 7.48 3.00
CA VAL A 307 27.73 6.54 2.28
C VAL A 307 29.17 6.60 2.79
N TYR A 308 29.84 5.45 2.72
CA TYR A 308 31.23 5.28 3.10
C TYR A 308 32.11 5.04 1.87
N GLY A 309 33.34 5.54 1.96
CA GLY A 309 34.42 5.26 1.02
C GLY A 309 35.04 3.87 1.23
N ALA A 310 36.01 3.54 0.38
CA ALA A 310 36.78 2.30 0.50
C ALA A 310 37.57 2.21 1.82
N ASP A 311 38.00 3.35 2.35
CA ASP A 311 38.71 3.50 3.63
C ASP A 311 37.82 3.26 4.87
N GLY A 312 36.51 3.08 4.67
CA GLY A 312 35.55 2.89 5.76
C GLY A 312 35.16 4.17 6.50
N LYS A 313 35.61 5.35 6.04
CA LYS A 313 35.17 6.65 6.54
C LYS A 313 34.00 7.18 5.70
N TYR A 314 33.27 8.17 6.22
CA TYR A 314 32.21 8.80 5.44
C TYR A 314 32.81 9.46 4.20
N LEU A 315 32.10 9.37 3.08
CA LEU A 315 32.49 10.04 1.85
C LEU A 315 31.74 11.36 1.76
N SER A 316 32.44 12.50 1.61
CA SER A 316 31.80 13.79 1.37
C SER A 316 31.32 13.92 -0.08
N LYS A 317 30.46 14.91 -0.36
CA LYS A 317 29.96 15.16 -1.74
C LYS A 317 31.08 15.42 -2.75
N ASP A 318 32.18 16.02 -2.29
CA ASP A 318 33.37 16.30 -3.10
C ASP A 318 34.27 15.08 -3.30
N GLY A 319 33.88 13.91 -2.80
CA GLY A 319 34.65 12.67 -2.87
C GLY A 319 35.80 12.56 -1.87
N LYS A 320 35.81 13.39 -0.82
CA LYS A 320 36.84 13.36 0.24
C LYS A 320 36.35 12.54 1.43
N SER A 321 37.26 11.77 2.04
CA SER A 321 36.96 11.08 3.30
C SER A 321 36.79 12.07 4.45
N THR A 322 35.74 11.88 5.26
CA THR A 322 35.43 12.67 6.46
C THR A 322 34.96 11.76 7.59
N GLU A 323 35.15 12.21 8.83
CA GLU A 323 34.58 11.55 10.03
C GLU A 323 33.25 12.22 10.43
N ASN A 324 32.94 13.39 9.87
CA ASN A 324 31.72 14.12 10.14
C ASN A 324 30.56 13.58 9.30
N ARG A 325 29.58 12.95 9.96
CA ARG A 325 28.37 12.42 9.31
C ARG A 325 27.56 13.50 8.58
N GLU A 326 27.54 14.73 9.09
CA GLU A 326 26.76 15.82 8.49
C GLU A 326 27.32 16.28 7.14
N GLU A 327 28.64 16.16 6.95
CA GLU A 327 29.34 16.45 5.68
C GLU A 327 29.27 15.29 4.69
N ALA A 328 28.82 14.12 5.14
CA ALA A 328 28.76 12.92 4.33
C ALA A 328 27.70 13.05 3.22
N MET A 329 28.09 12.59 2.03
CA MET A 329 27.24 12.34 0.89
C MET A 329 26.13 11.39 1.28
N THR A 330 24.92 11.71 0.83
CA THR A 330 23.74 10.89 1.06
C THR A 330 23.63 9.77 0.03
N LEU A 331 22.83 8.75 0.33
CA LEU A 331 22.64 7.63 -0.59
C LEU A 331 22.02 8.08 -1.91
N ASP A 332 21.08 9.04 -1.90
CA ASP A 332 20.54 9.57 -3.16
C ASP A 332 21.57 10.35 -3.95
N GLU A 333 22.48 11.09 -3.29
CA GLU A 333 23.55 11.85 -3.92
C GLU A 333 24.64 10.95 -4.53
N ALA A 334 24.86 9.78 -3.95
CA ALA A 334 25.79 8.79 -4.50
C ALA A 334 25.34 8.26 -5.87
N TRP A 335 24.07 8.36 -6.21
CA TRP A 335 23.55 7.98 -7.53
C TRP A 335 23.47 9.18 -8.47
N GLN A 336 23.75 8.95 -9.74
CA GLN A 336 23.49 9.94 -10.81
C GLN A 336 22.94 9.27 -12.06
N VAL A 337 22.26 10.06 -12.89
CA VAL A 337 21.83 9.59 -14.21
C VAL A 337 23.08 9.42 -15.08
N GLY A 338 23.14 8.31 -15.78
CA GLY A 338 24.24 7.94 -16.64
C GLY A 338 23.80 6.96 -17.72
N TYR A 339 24.74 6.14 -18.16
CA TYR A 339 24.63 5.33 -19.36
C TYR A 339 24.87 3.86 -19.04
N LEU A 340 24.03 2.97 -19.55
CA LEU A 340 24.16 1.51 -19.41
C LEU A 340 24.84 0.93 -20.65
N HIS A 341 25.92 0.20 -20.45
CA HIS A 341 26.54 -0.56 -21.53
C HIS A 341 25.67 -1.78 -21.91
N LEU A 342 25.29 -1.87 -23.18
CA LEU A 342 24.32 -2.84 -23.70
C LEU A 342 24.72 -4.32 -23.57
N LYS A 343 26.03 -4.61 -23.43
CA LYS A 343 26.55 -5.99 -23.35
C LYS A 343 26.99 -6.37 -21.93
N SER A 344 27.68 -5.46 -21.24
CA SER A 344 28.28 -5.75 -19.93
C SER A 344 27.37 -5.42 -18.74
N ASN A 345 26.24 -4.74 -18.99
CA ASN A 345 25.34 -4.20 -17.97
C ASN A 345 26.00 -3.27 -16.94
N LYS A 346 27.21 -2.76 -17.24
CA LYS A 346 27.88 -1.77 -16.40
C LYS A 346 27.35 -0.38 -16.72
N THR A 347 27.24 0.44 -15.69
CA THR A 347 26.84 1.83 -15.81
C THR A 347 28.04 2.77 -15.69
N ILE A 348 28.00 3.86 -16.46
CA ILE A 348 29.00 4.92 -16.38
C ILE A 348 28.33 6.28 -16.22
N THR A 349 29.10 7.24 -15.72
CA THR A 349 28.65 8.62 -15.54
C THR A 349 28.58 9.36 -16.87
N GLU A 350 27.84 10.46 -16.94
CA GLU A 350 27.81 11.32 -18.13
C GLU A 350 29.22 11.84 -18.49
N GLU A 351 30.03 12.20 -17.49
CA GLU A 351 31.40 12.64 -17.69
C GLU A 351 32.30 11.55 -18.29
N GLN A 352 32.09 10.30 -17.90
CA GLN A 352 32.80 9.15 -18.47
C GLN A 352 32.32 8.89 -19.91
N TYR A 353 31.02 8.95 -20.16
CA TYR A 353 30.44 8.75 -21.49
C TYR A 353 30.95 9.78 -22.50
N LYS A 354 31.04 11.07 -22.10
CA LYS A 354 31.58 12.15 -22.95
C LYS A 354 33.06 11.96 -23.33
N LYS A 355 33.82 11.14 -22.60
CA LYS A 355 35.22 10.82 -22.90
C LYS A 355 35.39 9.66 -23.88
N LEU A 356 34.33 8.90 -24.14
CA LEU A 356 34.34 7.79 -25.09
C LEU A 356 34.36 8.29 -26.53
N SER A 357 34.92 7.47 -27.42
CA SER A 357 34.78 7.69 -28.87
C SER A 357 33.34 7.50 -29.33
N ALA A 358 32.97 8.06 -30.49
CA ALA A 358 31.62 7.92 -31.03
C ALA A 358 31.19 6.45 -31.22
N ALA A 359 32.12 5.58 -31.64
CA ALA A 359 31.86 4.15 -31.78
C ALA A 359 31.61 3.45 -30.44
N GLU A 360 32.35 3.82 -29.39
CA GLU A 360 32.12 3.29 -28.04
C GLU A 360 30.79 3.79 -27.46
N GLN A 361 30.40 5.04 -27.75
CA GLN A 361 29.13 5.61 -27.31
C GLN A 361 27.91 4.85 -27.84
N GLU A 362 27.98 4.30 -29.07
CA GLU A 362 26.93 3.45 -29.63
C GLU A 362 26.67 2.17 -28.82
N GLU A 363 27.61 1.75 -27.98
CA GLU A 363 27.45 0.57 -27.11
C GLU A 363 26.68 0.86 -25.81
N TYR A 364 26.20 2.09 -25.63
CA TYR A 364 25.54 2.53 -24.41
C TYR A 364 24.13 3.08 -24.64
N SER A 365 23.29 2.96 -23.62
CA SER A 365 21.94 3.52 -23.58
C SER A 365 21.77 4.44 -22.37
N GLU A 366 21.37 5.69 -22.61
CA GLU A 366 21.08 6.69 -21.59
C GLU A 366 19.85 6.31 -20.74
N GLY A 367 19.78 6.77 -19.49
CA GLY A 367 18.65 6.52 -18.59
C GLY A 367 18.93 5.37 -17.62
N ALA A 368 20.16 5.30 -17.12
CA ALA A 368 20.57 4.34 -16.10
C ALA A 368 21.11 5.06 -14.87
N LEU A 369 21.10 4.40 -13.71
CA LEU A 369 21.73 4.95 -12.50
C LEU A 369 23.16 4.46 -12.42
N SER A 370 24.10 5.39 -12.39
CA SER A 370 25.51 5.12 -12.10
C SER A 370 25.82 5.50 -10.66
N LEU A 371 26.43 4.60 -9.91
CA LEU A 371 26.94 4.90 -8.57
C LEU A 371 28.22 5.74 -8.69
N ASN A 372 28.44 6.64 -7.74
CA ASN A 372 29.72 7.29 -7.55
C ASN A 372 30.79 6.21 -7.28
N PRO A 373 31.86 6.11 -8.09
CA PRO A 373 32.83 5.03 -7.97
C PRO A 373 33.58 5.01 -6.62
N LEU A 374 33.57 6.12 -5.88
CA LEU A 374 34.17 6.20 -4.54
C LEU A 374 33.20 5.74 -3.43
N ALA A 375 31.90 5.68 -3.70
CA ALA A 375 30.90 5.23 -2.74
C ALA A 375 30.85 3.70 -2.72
N VAL A 376 31.32 3.09 -1.63
CA VAL A 376 31.42 1.62 -1.53
C VAL A 376 30.29 1.05 -0.69
N ARG A 377 30.00 1.60 0.49
CA ARG A 377 29.05 1.05 1.47
C ARG A 377 28.06 2.10 1.93
N SER A 378 26.98 1.70 2.59
CA SER A 378 26.01 2.63 3.20
C SER A 378 25.86 2.37 4.69
N GLU A 379 25.33 3.34 5.44
CA GLU A 379 25.03 3.19 6.88
C GLU A 379 24.16 1.99 7.22
N ILE A 380 23.35 1.52 6.27
CA ILE A 380 22.38 0.44 6.50
C ILE A 380 22.83 -0.90 5.94
N SER A 381 24.00 -0.98 5.28
CA SER A 381 24.55 -2.24 4.81
C SER A 381 26.08 -2.20 4.74
N GLU A 382 26.70 -3.18 5.38
CA GLU A 382 28.15 -3.41 5.32
C GLU A 382 28.62 -3.94 3.96
N LYS A 383 27.70 -4.46 3.14
CA LYS A 383 27.99 -4.98 1.81
C LYS A 383 28.13 -3.81 0.81
N PRO A 384 28.86 -4.01 -0.30
CA PRO A 384 28.96 -3.00 -1.35
C PRO A 384 27.57 -2.56 -1.81
N ILE A 385 27.35 -1.25 -2.01
CA ILE A 385 26.03 -0.70 -2.35
C ILE A 385 25.41 -1.41 -3.56
N GLU A 386 26.20 -1.73 -4.59
CA GLU A 386 25.71 -2.40 -5.81
C GLU A 386 25.45 -3.90 -5.65
N SER A 387 25.83 -4.51 -4.52
CA SER A 387 25.55 -5.93 -4.28
C SER A 387 24.07 -6.20 -4.04
N ASP A 388 23.60 -7.37 -4.45
CA ASP A 388 22.21 -7.80 -4.28
C ASP A 388 21.74 -7.70 -2.81
N ASP A 389 22.60 -8.09 -1.86
CA ASP A 389 22.31 -8.02 -0.42
C ASP A 389 22.08 -6.58 0.07
N ALA A 390 22.95 -5.64 -0.35
CA ALA A 390 22.80 -4.23 0.02
C ALA A 390 21.57 -3.61 -0.62
N GLN A 391 21.37 -3.85 -1.93
CA GLN A 391 20.19 -3.40 -2.66
C GLN A 391 18.90 -3.92 -2.01
N HIS A 392 18.86 -5.20 -1.65
CA HIS A 392 17.73 -5.80 -0.96
C HIS A 392 17.46 -5.16 0.40
N THR A 393 18.51 -4.92 1.20
CA THR A 393 18.40 -4.29 2.53
C THR A 393 17.87 -2.86 2.41
N ILE A 394 18.40 -2.08 1.47
CA ILE A 394 17.95 -0.71 1.20
C ILE A 394 16.47 -0.73 0.75
N THR A 395 16.11 -1.57 -0.22
CA THR A 395 14.73 -1.74 -0.70
C THR A 395 13.79 -2.13 0.43
N GLN A 396 14.14 -3.09 1.29
CA GLN A 396 13.29 -3.49 2.41
C GLN A 396 13.06 -2.33 3.39
N ARG A 397 14.11 -1.54 3.67
CA ARG A 397 14.00 -0.36 4.53
C ARG A 397 13.06 0.67 3.92
N LEU A 398 13.23 1.02 2.64
CA LEU A 398 12.39 1.99 1.95
C LEU A 398 10.93 1.50 1.85
N ASN A 399 10.72 0.23 1.54
CA ASN A 399 9.39 -0.39 1.49
C ASN A 399 8.70 -0.40 2.84
N ARG A 400 9.42 -0.60 3.96
CA ARG A 400 8.83 -0.50 5.29
C ARG A 400 8.33 0.91 5.58
N ILE A 401 9.11 1.93 5.22
CA ILE A 401 8.78 3.33 5.44
C ILE A 401 7.55 3.70 4.60
N ASN A 402 7.55 3.35 3.31
CA ASN A 402 6.39 3.57 2.43
C ASN A 402 5.15 2.83 2.95
N LEU A 403 5.30 1.56 3.35
CA LEU A 403 4.22 0.78 3.96
C LEU A 403 3.64 1.49 5.20
N LYS A 404 4.47 2.05 6.08
CA LYS A 404 4.00 2.81 7.26
C LYS A 404 3.17 4.03 6.88
N GLY A 405 3.58 4.78 5.86
CA GLY A 405 2.89 6.01 5.43
C GLY A 405 1.63 5.79 4.60
N PHE A 406 1.70 4.87 3.64
CA PHE A 406 0.72 4.77 2.55
C PHE A 406 -0.04 3.44 2.54
N GLY A 407 0.42 2.45 3.31
CA GLY A 407 -0.17 1.12 3.31
C GLY A 407 0.38 0.23 2.20
N ASN A 408 -0.27 -0.91 2.02
CA ASN A 408 0.26 -1.97 1.16
C ASN A 408 -0.39 -1.97 -0.23
N TYR A 409 0.40 -1.59 -1.23
CA TYR A 409 0.04 -1.55 -2.64
C TYR A 409 0.49 -2.79 -3.44
N SER A 410 1.27 -3.68 -2.81
CA SER A 410 1.73 -4.90 -3.48
C SER A 410 0.58 -5.87 -3.74
N ALA A 411 0.41 -6.25 -5.02
CA ALA A 411 -0.63 -7.19 -5.44
C ALA A 411 -0.48 -8.58 -4.78
N SER A 412 0.74 -8.97 -4.41
CA SER A 412 1.07 -10.26 -3.80
C SER A 412 0.87 -10.29 -2.28
N ASN A 413 0.54 -9.16 -1.63
CA ASN A 413 0.46 -9.05 -0.18
C ASN A 413 -0.89 -8.45 0.30
N LYS A 414 -2.01 -8.95 -0.19
CA LYS A 414 -3.35 -8.47 0.21
C LYS A 414 -3.76 -9.01 1.59
N SER A 415 -4.26 -8.14 2.47
CA SER A 415 -4.81 -8.58 3.76
C SER A 415 -6.06 -9.44 3.57
N ILE A 416 -6.40 -10.27 4.56
CA ILE A 416 -7.63 -11.09 4.56
C ILE A 416 -8.87 -10.20 4.40
N VAL A 417 -8.88 -9.01 5.00
CA VAL A 417 -9.98 -8.04 4.86
C VAL A 417 -10.15 -7.59 3.41
N LYS A 418 -9.05 -7.34 2.67
CA LYS A 418 -9.08 -7.03 1.22
C LYS A 418 -9.62 -8.19 0.35
N ARG A 419 -9.93 -9.35 0.95
CA ARG A 419 -10.58 -10.51 0.32
C ARG A 419 -12.10 -10.56 0.53
N THR A 420 -12.71 -9.51 1.06
CA THR A 420 -14.17 -9.32 1.07
C THR A 420 -14.53 -8.20 0.09
N MET A 421 -15.76 -8.18 -0.43
CA MET A 421 -16.19 -7.11 -1.36
C MET A 421 -16.00 -5.71 -0.75
N ILE A 422 -16.46 -5.51 0.49
CA ILE A 422 -16.34 -4.22 1.20
C ILE A 422 -14.87 -3.91 1.50
N GLY A 423 -14.09 -4.89 1.97
CA GLY A 423 -12.68 -4.66 2.28
C GLY A 423 -11.79 -4.47 1.05
N ALA A 424 -12.17 -5.02 -0.11
CA ALA A 424 -11.54 -4.72 -1.40
C ALA A 424 -11.79 -3.27 -1.81
N LEU A 425 -13.03 -2.79 -1.68
CA LEU A 425 -13.41 -1.40 -1.97
C LEU A 425 -12.74 -0.40 -1.02
N VAL A 426 -12.80 -0.63 0.29
CA VAL A 426 -12.14 0.21 1.30
C VAL A 426 -10.62 0.15 1.13
N GLY A 427 -10.06 -1.04 0.93
CA GLY A 427 -8.63 -1.22 0.74
C GLY A 427 -8.09 -0.67 -0.59
N HIS A 428 -8.96 -0.48 -1.58
CA HIS A 428 -8.63 0.18 -2.84
C HIS A 428 -8.62 1.71 -2.68
N MET A 429 -9.67 2.30 -2.09
CA MET A 429 -9.74 3.75 -1.91
C MET A 429 -8.83 4.27 -0.80
N ARG A 430 -8.51 3.41 0.18
CA ARG A 430 -7.87 3.80 1.46
C ARG A 430 -6.92 2.70 1.94
N GLY A 431 -5.98 2.32 1.09
CA GLY A 431 -4.95 1.31 1.40
C GLY A 431 -4.15 1.59 2.67
N PHE A 432 -4.00 2.86 3.02
CA PHE A 432 -3.33 3.35 4.23
C PHE A 432 -4.11 3.08 5.52
N LEU A 433 -5.45 2.98 5.52
CA LEU A 433 -6.24 2.92 6.76
C LEU A 433 -5.91 1.68 7.61
N ILE A 434 -5.92 0.49 7.01
CA ILE A 434 -5.65 -0.77 7.72
C ILE A 434 -4.26 -0.72 8.36
N GLN A 435 -3.29 -0.23 7.60
CA GLN A 435 -1.92 -0.14 8.04
C GLN A 435 -1.74 0.97 9.08
N GLY A 436 -2.43 2.10 8.93
CA GLY A 436 -2.45 3.19 9.90
C GLY A 436 -3.02 2.79 11.25
N PHE A 437 -4.07 1.95 11.30
CA PHE A 437 -4.56 1.35 12.54
C PHE A 437 -3.52 0.41 13.14
N ARG A 438 -2.88 -0.43 12.33
CA ARG A 438 -1.84 -1.35 12.79
C ARG A 438 -0.66 -0.61 13.39
N GLU A 439 -0.15 0.43 12.75
CA GLU A 439 1.01 1.20 13.23
C GLU A 439 0.69 2.04 14.48
N ARG A 440 -0.58 2.34 14.76
CA ARG A 440 -0.98 3.07 15.99
C ARG A 440 -1.31 2.12 17.15
N TYR A 441 -2.03 1.04 16.88
CA TYR A 441 -2.64 0.17 17.90
C TYR A 441 -1.97 -1.21 18.05
N LYS A 442 -0.89 -1.52 17.32
CA LYS A 442 -0.14 -2.78 17.51
C LYS A 442 0.25 -2.94 18.99
N GLY A 443 -0.18 -4.05 19.59
CA GLY A 443 0.06 -4.35 21.01
C GLY A 443 -0.96 -3.75 21.99
N ILE A 444 -2.06 -3.15 21.52
CA ILE A 444 -3.07 -2.54 22.40
C ILE A 444 -3.71 -3.54 23.38
N ASN A 445 -3.86 -4.80 22.96
CA ASN A 445 -4.31 -5.92 23.78
C ASN A 445 -3.37 -6.23 24.96
N LYS A 446 -2.10 -5.80 24.89
CA LYS A 446 -1.07 -5.96 25.93
C LYS A 446 -0.76 -4.65 26.66
N LEU A 447 -1.65 -3.66 26.54
CA LEU A 447 -1.49 -2.37 27.22
C LEU A 447 -1.90 -2.46 28.70
N TYR A 448 -2.97 -3.18 29.01
CA TYR A 448 -3.53 -3.25 30.37
C TYR A 448 -3.45 -4.66 30.96
N MET A 449 -3.21 -4.73 32.27
CA MET A 449 -3.38 -5.95 33.05
C MET A 449 -4.30 -5.70 34.23
N LYS A 450 -4.97 -6.76 34.69
CA LYS A 450 -5.78 -6.73 35.90
C LYS A 450 -4.86 -6.51 37.10
N ASP A 451 -5.23 -5.57 37.95
CA ASP A 451 -4.52 -5.24 39.17
C ASP A 451 -5.55 -4.99 40.26
N SER A 452 -5.58 -5.84 41.27
CA SER A 452 -6.52 -5.75 42.39
C SER A 452 -6.32 -4.53 43.27
N GLU A 453 -5.13 -3.96 43.27
CA GLU A 453 -4.76 -2.79 44.08
C GLU A 453 -5.03 -1.48 43.34
N ALA A 454 -5.14 -1.51 42.01
CA ALA A 454 -5.48 -0.35 41.20
C ALA A 454 -6.96 0.05 41.37
N LYS A 455 -7.23 1.36 41.46
CA LYS A 455 -8.59 1.93 41.63
C LYS A 455 -9.58 1.47 40.56
N LEU A 456 -9.11 1.31 39.31
CA LEU A 456 -9.94 0.85 38.19
C LEU A 456 -9.89 -0.68 37.99
N LYS A 457 -9.24 -1.42 38.91
CA LYS A 457 -8.96 -2.86 38.82
C LYS A 457 -8.08 -3.28 37.63
N PHE A 458 -7.48 -2.31 36.96
CA PHE A 458 -6.50 -2.49 35.89
C PHE A 458 -5.41 -1.44 35.98
N ARG A 459 -4.20 -1.80 35.56
CA ARG A 459 -3.06 -0.89 35.38
C ARG A 459 -2.42 -1.11 34.02
N THR A 460 -1.69 -0.11 33.55
CA THR A 460 -0.88 -0.22 32.34
C THR A 460 0.35 -1.09 32.62
N ILE A 461 0.63 -2.03 31.73
CA ILE A 461 1.83 -2.88 31.79
C ILE A 461 3.05 -2.02 31.39
N ARG A 462 4.24 -2.21 31.96
CA ARG A 462 5.46 -1.59 31.40
C ARG A 462 6.06 -2.46 30.30
N ARG A 463 6.83 -1.88 29.37
CA ARG A 463 7.41 -2.66 28.26
C ARG A 463 8.36 -3.73 28.78
N GLU A 464 9.12 -3.41 29.82
CA GLU A 464 10.02 -4.33 30.53
C GLU A 464 9.30 -5.51 31.20
N GLU A 465 8.00 -5.35 31.49
CA GLU A 465 7.14 -6.39 32.09
C GLU A 465 6.52 -7.30 31.01
N LEU A 466 6.69 -6.98 29.72
CA LEU A 466 6.21 -7.83 28.63
C LEU A 466 7.12 -9.05 28.49
N ARG A 467 6.49 -10.22 28.32
CA ARG A 467 7.21 -11.44 27.99
C ARG A 467 7.66 -11.38 26.54
N PHE A 468 8.69 -12.15 26.19
CA PHE A 468 9.20 -12.22 24.82
C PHE A 468 8.10 -12.53 23.79
N GLU A 469 7.16 -13.42 24.13
CA GLU A 469 6.00 -13.78 23.30
C GLU A 469 4.99 -12.64 23.09
N ASP A 470 5.00 -11.62 23.95
CA ASP A 470 4.12 -10.45 23.84
C ASP A 470 4.76 -9.33 22.98
N LEU A 471 6.03 -9.47 22.59
CA LEU A 471 6.75 -8.52 21.74
C LEU A 471 6.54 -8.84 20.25
N ASN A 472 6.30 -7.80 19.44
CA ASN A 472 6.11 -7.95 18.00
C ASN A 472 7.42 -7.72 17.25
N TYR A 473 8.07 -8.79 16.81
CA TYR A 473 9.29 -8.69 16.02
C TYR A 473 9.01 -8.38 14.55
N ASN A 474 9.71 -7.41 13.98
CA ASN A 474 9.67 -7.12 12.55
C ASN A 474 11.00 -7.47 11.87
N MET A 475 10.94 -8.44 10.95
CA MET A 475 12.13 -8.90 10.22
C MET A 475 12.68 -7.86 9.24
N GLN A 476 11.85 -6.99 8.66
CA GLN A 476 12.30 -5.97 7.70
C GLN A 476 13.14 -4.87 8.34
N THR A 477 12.89 -4.60 9.63
CA THR A 477 13.60 -3.58 10.41
C THR A 477 14.51 -4.18 11.47
N ASN A 478 14.51 -5.51 11.63
CA ASN A 478 15.29 -6.25 12.62
C ASN A 478 15.09 -5.73 14.05
N GLN A 479 13.88 -5.27 14.39
CA GLN A 479 13.56 -4.65 15.67
C GLN A 479 12.18 -5.07 16.19
N PHE A 480 11.99 -4.99 17.51
CA PHE A 480 10.68 -5.12 18.13
C PHE A 480 9.90 -3.83 18.00
N GLU A 481 8.72 -3.92 17.37
CA GLU A 481 7.85 -2.77 17.08
C GLU A 481 6.62 -2.76 17.99
N GLU A 482 6.21 -1.57 18.41
CA GLU A 482 4.98 -1.33 19.15
C GLU A 482 4.18 -0.23 18.43
N GLY A 483 2.86 -0.20 18.59
CA GLY A 483 2.04 0.85 18.03
C GLY A 483 2.31 2.21 18.67
N SER A 484 2.29 3.29 17.89
CA SER A 484 2.63 4.63 18.38
C SER A 484 1.73 5.11 19.52
N TYR A 485 0.43 4.83 19.45
CA TYR A 485 -0.51 5.19 20.52
C TYR A 485 -0.29 4.32 21.75
N VAL A 486 0.07 3.05 21.58
CA VAL A 486 0.36 2.13 22.68
C VAL A 486 1.61 2.61 23.44
N SER A 487 2.72 2.90 22.75
CA SER A 487 3.93 3.43 23.40
C SER A 487 3.65 4.76 24.11
N THR A 488 2.84 5.64 23.51
CA THR A 488 2.46 6.93 24.10
C THR A 488 1.61 6.76 25.35
N LEU A 489 0.57 5.91 25.30
CA LEU A 489 -0.28 5.63 26.47
C LEU A 489 0.53 4.97 27.60
N ARG A 490 1.46 4.08 27.25
CA ARG A 490 2.38 3.44 28.20
C ARG A 490 3.28 4.48 28.87
N PHE A 491 3.87 5.38 28.11
CA PHE A 491 4.68 6.48 28.64
C PHE A 491 3.86 7.44 29.53
N LEU A 492 2.70 7.90 29.07
CA LEU A 492 1.84 8.82 29.82
C LEU A 492 1.36 8.20 31.14
N SER A 493 1.07 6.89 31.14
CA SER A 493 0.64 6.18 32.35
C SER A 493 1.66 6.25 33.50
N ARG A 494 2.97 6.32 33.20
CA ARG A 494 4.06 6.48 34.19
C ARG A 494 3.88 7.73 35.06
N PHE A 495 3.25 8.77 34.53
CA PHE A 495 3.07 10.07 35.22
C PHE A 495 1.72 10.23 35.92
N THR A 496 0.74 9.36 35.65
CA THR A 496 -0.61 9.46 36.23
C THR A 496 -0.62 9.25 37.76
N SER A 497 0.31 8.46 38.29
CA SER A 497 0.53 8.29 39.73
C SER A 497 1.28 9.47 40.36
N ALA A 498 2.23 10.06 39.63
CA ALA A 498 3.09 11.16 40.10
C ALA A 498 2.36 12.53 40.16
N LEU A 499 1.36 12.75 39.31
CA LEU A 499 0.51 13.96 39.36
C LEU A 499 -0.28 14.09 40.68
N LYS A 500 -0.45 13.01 41.44
CA LYS A 500 -1.15 13.00 42.73
C LYS A 500 -0.23 13.30 43.93
N SER A 501 1.09 13.20 43.79
CA SER A 501 2.07 13.39 44.86
C SER A 501 3.02 14.55 44.55
N SER A 502 2.66 15.78 44.94
CA SER A 502 3.47 17.03 44.98
C SER A 502 4.36 17.38 43.76
N LYS A 503 4.19 18.61 43.25
CA LYS A 503 4.65 19.12 41.94
C LYS A 503 6.17 19.24 41.68
N LEU A 504 7.08 18.90 42.61
CA LEU A 504 8.51 19.26 42.49
C LEU A 504 9.42 18.20 41.83
N ASN A 505 9.02 16.92 41.75
CA ASN A 505 9.85 15.86 41.14
C ASN A 505 9.42 15.43 39.72
N LEU A 506 8.39 16.06 39.16
CA LEU A 506 7.78 15.62 37.89
C LEU A 506 8.72 15.77 36.68
N THR A 507 9.51 16.86 36.62
CA THR A 507 10.41 17.11 35.48
C THR A 507 11.59 16.15 35.45
N LYS A 508 12.22 15.88 36.60
CA LYS A 508 13.32 14.89 36.70
C LYS A 508 12.83 13.48 36.36
N SER A 509 11.68 13.08 36.92
CA SER A 509 11.07 11.78 36.62
C SER A 509 10.67 11.61 35.15
N LYS A 510 10.32 12.70 34.44
CA LYS A 510 10.02 12.69 33.00
C LYS A 510 11.28 12.49 32.16
N GLN A 511 12.38 13.13 32.54
CA GLN A 511 13.64 13.00 31.84
C GLN A 511 14.21 11.59 32.00
N GLU A 512 14.25 11.07 33.23
CA GLU A 512 14.69 9.70 33.52
C GLU A 512 13.83 8.67 32.76
N ALA A 513 12.50 8.80 32.83
CA ALA A 513 11.58 7.93 32.10
C ALA A 513 11.67 8.07 30.57
N TRP A 514 12.19 9.20 30.05
CA TRP A 514 12.44 9.39 28.62
C TRP A 514 13.74 8.73 28.19
N GLU A 515 14.80 8.85 29.00
CA GLU A 515 16.11 8.28 28.71
C GLU A 515 16.07 6.74 28.65
N GLU A 516 15.25 6.10 29.48
CA GLU A 516 15.00 4.64 29.50
C GLU A 516 14.34 4.08 28.22
N LEU A 517 13.71 4.92 27.39
CA LEU A 517 12.98 4.46 26.22
C LEU A 517 13.91 4.09 25.07
N SER A 518 13.55 3.03 24.33
CA SER A 518 14.19 2.73 23.05
C SER A 518 13.98 3.85 22.03
N ASP A 519 14.84 3.94 21.03
CA ASP A 519 14.71 4.94 19.95
C ASP A 519 13.37 4.82 19.22
N HIS A 520 12.88 3.59 19.04
CA HIS A 520 11.57 3.32 18.46
C HIS A 520 10.41 3.86 19.33
N GLU A 521 10.48 3.72 20.66
CA GLU A 521 9.47 4.29 21.58
C GLU A 521 9.49 5.82 21.57
N LYS A 522 10.69 6.41 21.59
CA LYS A 522 10.86 7.87 21.50
C LYS A 522 10.26 8.40 20.19
N ALA A 523 10.51 7.71 19.08
CA ALA A 523 9.94 8.06 17.79
C ALA A 523 8.41 7.90 17.77
N ASN A 524 7.89 6.80 18.33
CA ASN A 524 6.45 6.57 18.48
C ASN A 524 5.75 7.68 19.26
N ILE A 525 6.31 8.12 20.38
CA ILE A 525 5.76 9.21 21.19
C ILE A 525 5.77 10.52 20.41
N ARG A 526 6.89 10.86 19.77
CA ARG A 526 6.99 12.05 18.91
C ARG A 526 5.99 12.00 17.76
N ARG A 527 5.76 10.83 17.18
CA ARG A 527 4.77 10.60 16.11
C ARG A 527 3.37 10.92 16.60
N THR A 528 2.94 10.36 17.73
CA THR A 528 1.61 10.62 18.30
C THR A 528 1.43 12.07 18.73
N LEU A 529 2.44 12.70 19.34
CA LEU A 529 2.39 14.11 19.72
C LEU A 529 2.34 15.04 18.51
N THR A 530 3.12 14.73 17.46
CA THR A 530 3.09 15.51 16.20
C THR A 530 1.73 15.36 15.52
N GLU A 531 1.21 14.14 15.45
CA GLU A 531 -0.11 13.87 14.88
C GLU A 531 -1.21 14.62 15.65
N ALA A 532 -1.21 14.56 16.98
CA ALA A 532 -2.17 15.30 17.81
C ALA A 532 -2.07 16.82 17.61
N GLY A 533 -0.84 17.36 17.57
CA GLY A 533 -0.60 18.77 17.29
C GLY A 533 -1.08 19.19 15.90
N LEU A 534 -0.84 18.35 14.89
CA LEU A 534 -1.29 18.59 13.52
C LEU A 534 -2.82 18.52 13.41
N ILE A 535 -3.48 17.57 14.09
CA ILE A 535 -4.94 17.49 14.16
C ILE A 535 -5.53 18.78 14.75
N ILE A 536 -5.00 19.27 15.87
CA ILE A 536 -5.47 20.51 16.50
C ILE A 536 -5.26 21.69 15.54
N LEU A 537 -4.07 21.80 14.95
CA LEU A 537 -3.74 22.85 13.98
C LEU A 537 -4.72 22.84 12.80
N LEU A 538 -4.90 21.69 12.15
CA LEU A 538 -5.79 21.56 11.00
C LEU A 538 -7.25 21.86 11.36
N LEU A 539 -7.73 21.47 12.54
CA LEU A 539 -9.08 21.82 12.97
C LEU A 539 -9.21 23.34 13.09
N THR A 540 -8.27 24.00 13.80
CA THR A 540 -8.32 25.45 13.99
C THR A 540 -8.18 26.21 12.67
N THR A 541 -7.27 25.78 11.80
CA THR A 541 -7.06 26.37 10.48
C THR A 541 -8.28 26.16 9.59
N SER A 542 -8.92 24.99 9.64
CA SER A 542 -10.16 24.73 8.91
C SER A 542 -11.26 25.70 9.31
N VAL A 543 -11.48 25.90 10.61
CA VAL A 543 -12.52 26.84 11.10
C VAL A 543 -12.22 28.28 10.67
N ILE A 544 -10.96 28.72 10.79
CA ILE A 544 -10.55 30.06 10.37
C ILE A 544 -10.79 30.25 8.86
N LEU A 545 -10.36 29.28 8.04
CA LEU A 545 -10.51 29.36 6.59
C LEU A 545 -11.96 29.28 6.15
N SER A 546 -12.79 28.43 6.77
CA SER A 546 -14.23 28.34 6.46
C SER A 546 -14.92 29.69 6.72
N ASN A 547 -14.68 30.31 7.88
CA ASN A 547 -15.26 31.61 8.21
C ASN A 547 -14.80 32.72 7.25
N MET A 548 -13.50 32.77 6.91
CA MET A 548 -13.00 33.76 5.95
C MET A 548 -13.56 33.54 4.54
N ALA A 549 -13.78 32.28 4.14
CA ALA A 549 -14.37 31.97 2.84
C ALA A 549 -15.85 32.40 2.75
N GLU A 550 -16.61 32.28 3.83
CA GLU A 550 -18.00 32.78 3.92
C GLU A 550 -18.08 34.31 3.89
N ASP A 551 -17.11 35.01 4.48
CA ASP A 551 -17.09 36.48 4.53
C ASP A 551 -16.65 37.11 3.19
N ASP A 552 -15.67 36.51 2.50
CA ASP A 552 -15.03 37.08 1.30
C ASP A 552 -15.53 36.46 -0.03
N ASP A 553 -16.42 35.45 0.00
CA ASP A 553 -16.82 34.63 -1.15
C ASP A 553 -15.61 34.10 -1.98
N ASP A 554 -14.45 33.92 -1.32
CA ASP A 554 -13.19 33.54 -1.98
C ASP A 554 -13.09 32.02 -2.17
N GLU A 555 -13.20 31.60 -3.43
CA GLU A 555 -13.12 30.19 -3.84
C GLU A 555 -11.80 29.52 -3.39
N ALA A 556 -10.68 30.24 -3.39
CA ALA A 556 -9.39 29.68 -2.98
C ALA A 556 -9.34 29.39 -1.48
N LEU A 557 -9.93 30.26 -0.66
CA LEU A 557 -10.08 30.03 0.79
C LEU A 557 -11.03 28.85 1.04
N LEU A 558 -12.10 28.72 0.26
CA LEU A 558 -13.02 27.59 0.35
C LEU A 558 -12.33 26.24 0.03
N TYR A 559 -11.50 26.18 -1.02
CA TYR A 559 -10.68 24.99 -1.30
C TYR A 559 -9.69 24.70 -0.18
N ALA A 560 -9.02 25.73 0.35
CA ALA A 560 -8.06 25.57 1.44
C ALA A 560 -8.75 25.04 2.71
N ALA A 561 -9.94 25.56 3.04
CA ALA A 561 -10.79 25.08 4.13
C ALA A 561 -11.16 23.61 3.93
N PHE A 562 -11.65 23.26 2.74
CA PHE A 562 -12.00 21.88 2.37
C PHE A 562 -10.83 20.90 2.54
N PHE A 563 -9.67 21.21 1.96
CA PHE A 563 -8.51 20.33 2.04
C PHE A 563 -7.99 20.18 3.47
N THR A 564 -8.00 21.27 4.24
CA THR A 564 -7.58 21.27 5.65
C THR A 564 -8.54 20.43 6.51
N ARG A 565 -9.86 20.63 6.35
CA ARG A 565 -10.90 19.86 7.06
C ARG A 565 -10.83 18.38 6.72
N ARG A 566 -10.60 18.06 5.46
CA ARG A 566 -10.45 16.69 5.00
C ARG A 566 -9.23 16.03 5.62
N LEU A 567 -8.07 16.69 5.59
CA LEU A 567 -6.83 16.17 6.17
C LEU A 567 -6.99 15.96 7.68
N TYR A 568 -7.64 16.89 8.38
CA TYR A 568 -8.01 16.70 9.79
C TYR A 568 -8.79 15.39 9.98
N SER A 569 -9.82 15.16 9.17
CA SER A 569 -10.71 14.00 9.31
C SER A 569 -9.93 12.69 9.08
N GLU A 570 -9.08 12.66 8.05
CA GLU A 570 -8.25 11.50 7.72
C GLU A 570 -7.22 11.17 8.83
N LEU A 571 -6.62 12.18 9.47
CA LEU A 571 -5.71 11.97 10.60
C LEU A 571 -6.47 11.58 11.88
N TYR A 572 -7.59 12.24 12.18
CA TYR A 572 -8.34 12.01 13.41
C TYR A 572 -9.18 10.72 13.39
N THR A 573 -9.36 10.12 12.21
CA THR A 573 -9.99 8.80 12.00
C THR A 573 -9.46 7.72 12.93
N TYR A 574 -8.16 7.75 13.25
CA TYR A 574 -7.57 6.73 14.09
C TYR A 574 -7.89 6.92 15.56
N ALA A 575 -8.02 8.17 16.02
CA ALA A 575 -8.26 8.47 17.43
C ALA A 575 -9.76 8.51 17.79
N SER A 576 -10.64 8.73 16.81
CA SER A 576 -12.08 8.83 17.03
C SER A 576 -12.86 7.89 16.12
N VAL A 577 -13.69 7.04 16.72
CA VAL A 577 -14.59 6.13 15.99
C VAL A 577 -15.66 6.91 15.23
N SER A 578 -16.18 8.01 15.77
CA SER A 578 -17.18 8.84 15.07
C SER A 578 -16.57 9.47 13.82
N GLU A 579 -15.35 9.99 13.92
CA GLU A 579 -14.63 10.57 12.79
C GLU A 579 -14.11 9.49 11.85
N GLY A 580 -13.81 8.30 12.34
CA GLY A 580 -13.54 7.15 11.47
C GLY A 580 -14.77 6.73 10.69
N THR A 581 -15.97 6.71 11.29
CA THR A 581 -17.21 6.51 10.55
C THR A 581 -17.49 7.67 9.60
N ARG A 582 -17.15 8.91 9.98
CA ARG A 582 -17.22 10.07 9.09
C ARG A 582 -16.24 9.88 7.96
N THR A 583 -14.95 9.68 8.11
CA THR A 583 -13.99 9.43 7.00
C THR A 583 -14.33 8.22 6.14
N LEU A 584 -14.96 7.19 6.71
CA LEU A 584 -15.51 6.08 5.93
C LEU A 584 -16.77 6.47 5.15
N ARG A 585 -17.59 7.42 5.65
CA ARG A 585 -18.83 8.01 5.06
C ARG A 585 -18.64 9.32 4.27
N SER A 586 -17.55 10.03 4.51
CA SER A 586 -17.04 11.27 3.91
C SER A 586 -16.24 11.05 2.65
N PRO A 587 -16.19 9.86 2.03
CA PRO A 587 -16.45 9.83 0.63
C PRO A 587 -17.92 10.24 0.43
N ALA A 588 -18.27 11.50 0.75
CA ALA A 588 -19.60 12.08 0.49
C ALA A 588 -19.97 11.99 -1.00
N VAL A 589 -19.04 11.52 -1.85
CA VAL A 589 -19.31 11.15 -3.22
C VAL A 589 -18.93 9.72 -3.60
N SER A 590 -18.18 8.91 -2.83
CA SER A 590 -17.94 7.51 -3.23
C SER A 590 -18.88 6.51 -2.56
N LEU A 591 -19.40 6.74 -1.36
CA LEU A 591 -20.39 5.80 -0.79
C LEU A 591 -21.79 6.00 -1.37
N SER A 592 -22.22 7.22 -1.66
CA SER A 592 -23.46 7.46 -2.43
C SER A 592 -23.34 6.96 -3.88
N ILE A 593 -22.15 7.02 -4.46
CA ILE A 593 -21.84 6.38 -5.76
C ILE A 593 -21.74 4.87 -5.63
N VAL A 594 -21.17 4.32 -4.55
CA VAL A 594 -21.07 2.87 -4.31
C VAL A 594 -22.45 2.30 -4.01
N GLU A 595 -23.25 2.94 -3.18
CA GLU A 595 -24.65 2.61 -2.88
C GLU A 595 -25.49 2.77 -4.15
N GLY A 596 -25.38 3.91 -4.85
CA GLY A 596 -26.04 4.13 -6.14
C GLY A 596 -25.61 3.13 -7.22
N THR A 597 -24.35 2.69 -7.22
CA THR A 597 -23.84 1.65 -8.12
C THR A 597 -24.32 0.27 -7.68
N ILE A 598 -24.29 -0.05 -6.38
CA ILE A 598 -24.81 -1.31 -5.83
C ILE A 598 -26.31 -1.42 -6.12
N ASP A 599 -27.06 -0.33 -5.99
CA ASP A 599 -28.49 -0.26 -6.28
C ASP A 599 -28.74 -0.34 -7.79
N ALA A 600 -27.95 0.34 -8.61
CA ALA A 600 -28.03 0.20 -10.07
C ALA A 600 -27.70 -1.23 -10.51
N LEU A 601 -26.70 -1.87 -9.91
CA LEU A 601 -26.33 -3.27 -10.16
C LEU A 601 -27.42 -4.24 -9.70
N ARG A 602 -27.95 -4.09 -8.48
CA ARG A 602 -29.06 -4.90 -7.96
C ARG A 602 -30.29 -4.80 -8.84
N GLN A 603 -30.57 -3.62 -9.37
CA GLN A 603 -31.68 -3.40 -10.29
C GLN A 603 -31.41 -3.94 -11.70
N THR A 604 -30.15 -3.92 -12.15
CA THR A 604 -29.71 -4.48 -13.45
C THR A 604 -29.59 -6.01 -13.42
N LEU A 605 -29.42 -6.62 -12.24
CA LEU A 605 -29.25 -8.07 -12.04
C LEU A 605 -30.46 -8.74 -11.39
N GLY A 606 -31.36 -7.96 -10.78
CA GLY A 606 -32.61 -8.44 -10.20
C GLY A 606 -33.73 -8.59 -11.25
N PRO A 607 -34.86 -9.22 -10.92
CA PRO A 607 -35.99 -9.40 -11.84
C PRO A 607 -36.67 -8.07 -12.28
N GLN A 608 -36.21 -6.94 -11.74
CA GLN A 608 -36.78 -5.59 -11.86
C GLN A 608 -36.14 -4.74 -12.97
N ILE A 609 -35.40 -5.36 -13.90
CA ILE A 609 -34.69 -4.68 -15.01
C ILE A 609 -35.66 -3.88 -15.91
N LEU A 610 -36.92 -4.31 -15.98
CA LEU A 610 -37.99 -3.70 -16.77
C LEU A 610 -38.82 -2.68 -15.97
N ASP A 611 -38.50 -2.43 -14.70
CA ASP A 611 -39.27 -1.49 -13.89
C ASP A 611 -39.02 -0.05 -14.37
N GLU A 612 -40.04 0.55 -14.96
CA GLU A 612 -40.07 1.97 -15.35
C GLU A 612 -40.54 2.84 -14.17
N TYR A 613 -40.14 4.11 -14.15
CA TYR A 613 -40.84 5.11 -13.34
C TYR A 613 -42.20 5.39 -13.97
N GLU A 614 -43.18 5.86 -13.18
CA GLU A 614 -44.54 6.19 -13.67
C GLU A 614 -44.55 7.21 -14.83
N SER A 615 -43.41 7.86 -15.12
CA SER A 615 -43.15 8.53 -16.39
C SER A 615 -41.71 8.30 -16.91
N GLY A 616 -41.59 7.62 -18.05
CA GLY A 616 -40.74 8.07 -19.18
C GLY A 616 -39.34 7.47 -19.36
N GLU A 617 -38.68 6.93 -18.35
CA GLU A 617 -37.34 6.32 -18.53
C GLU A 617 -37.10 5.14 -17.58
N ASN A 618 -36.27 4.18 -18.04
CA ASN A 618 -35.87 3.02 -17.25
C ASN A 618 -35.15 3.46 -15.97
N LYS A 619 -35.59 2.94 -14.81
CA LYS A 619 -35.02 3.28 -13.49
C LYS A 619 -33.50 3.07 -13.41
N ALA A 620 -32.98 2.04 -14.08
CA ALA A 620 -31.56 1.77 -14.14
C ALA A 620 -30.82 2.82 -14.97
N TYR A 621 -31.35 3.24 -16.12
CA TYR A 621 -30.74 4.27 -16.97
C TYR A 621 -30.57 5.60 -16.22
N ILE A 622 -31.61 6.09 -15.53
CA ILE A 622 -31.54 7.32 -14.74
C ILE A 622 -30.53 7.22 -13.58
N LYS A 623 -30.42 6.04 -12.94
CA LYS A 623 -29.41 5.82 -11.90
C LYS A 623 -28.00 5.80 -12.49
N TRP A 624 -27.80 5.17 -13.65
CA TRP A 624 -26.50 5.15 -14.34
C TRP A 624 -26.07 6.55 -14.83
N THR A 625 -26.99 7.42 -15.27
CA THR A 625 -26.66 8.81 -15.66
C THR A 625 -26.36 9.72 -14.47
N LYS A 626 -26.74 9.33 -13.24
CA LYS A 626 -26.32 9.99 -11.99
C LYS A 626 -24.91 9.58 -11.56
N VAL A 627 -24.36 8.51 -12.11
CA VAL A 627 -23.05 7.96 -11.77
C VAL A 627 -22.11 8.05 -12.98
N THR A 628 -21.79 9.27 -13.41
CA THR A 628 -20.86 9.54 -14.51
C THR A 628 -19.61 10.29 -14.03
N PRO A 629 -18.43 10.03 -14.61
CA PRO A 629 -17.17 10.67 -14.18
C PRO A 629 -17.19 12.21 -14.35
N PHE A 630 -17.99 12.75 -15.27
CA PHE A 630 -18.04 14.20 -15.51
C PHE A 630 -18.74 15.00 -14.40
N LYS A 631 -19.72 14.40 -13.69
CA LYS A 631 -20.35 15.06 -12.52
C LYS A 631 -19.40 15.21 -11.33
N VAL A 632 -18.26 14.52 -11.35
CA VAL A 632 -17.20 14.67 -10.34
C VAL A 632 -16.39 15.95 -10.54
N LEU A 633 -16.33 16.45 -11.77
CA LEU A 633 -15.62 17.69 -12.13
C LEU A 633 -16.39 18.96 -11.76
N THR A 634 -17.72 18.87 -11.60
CA THR A 634 -18.62 20.00 -11.33
C THR A 634 -19.21 19.96 -9.91
N ARG A 635 -18.46 19.42 -8.93
CA ARG A 635 -18.96 19.24 -7.56
C ARG A 635 -18.94 20.55 -6.78
N ASP A 636 -20.00 20.76 -6.02
CA ASP A 636 -20.12 21.84 -5.05
C ASP A 636 -19.19 21.58 -3.84
N ILE A 637 -18.16 22.42 -3.71
CA ILE A 637 -17.17 22.35 -2.63
C ILE A 637 -17.77 22.81 -1.31
N GLU A 638 -18.69 23.77 -1.34
CA GLU A 638 -19.37 24.29 -0.15
C GLU A 638 -20.21 23.19 0.50
N ALA A 639 -21.02 22.48 -0.30
CA ALA A 639 -21.78 21.31 0.17
C ALA A 639 -20.86 20.21 0.73
N SER A 640 -19.68 20.02 0.14
CA SER A 640 -18.70 19.04 0.60
C SER A 640 -18.04 19.44 1.92
N LEU A 641 -17.76 20.73 2.10
CA LEU A 641 -17.20 21.29 3.34
C LEU A 641 -18.22 21.23 4.48
N GLN A 642 -19.46 21.67 4.24
CA GLN A 642 -20.55 21.60 5.22
C GLN A 642 -20.82 20.17 5.70
N PHE A 643 -20.71 19.17 4.82
CA PHE A 643 -20.82 17.76 5.21
C PHE A 643 -19.70 17.33 6.17
N LEU A 644 -18.49 17.84 5.98
CA LEU A 644 -17.37 17.50 6.85
C LEU A 644 -17.46 18.20 8.20
N GLU A 645 -18.10 19.36 8.31
CA GLU A 645 -18.27 20.14 9.54
C GLU A 645 -19.38 19.61 10.45
N LYS A 646 -20.44 19.02 9.87
CA LYS A 646 -21.53 18.32 10.58
C LYS A 646 -21.06 16.96 11.10
#